data_AF-A0A2A4JXL9-F1
#
_entry.id   AF-A0A2A4JXL9-F1
#
_cell.length_a   1.000
_cell.length_b   1.000
_cell.length_c   1.000
_cell.angle_alpha   90.00
_cell.angle_beta   90.00
_cell.angle_gamma   90.00
#
_symmetry.space_group_name_H-M   'P 1'
#
loop_
_entity.id
_entity.type
_entity.pdbx_description
1 polymer ?
#
loop_
_entity_poly.entity_id
_entity_poly.type
_entity_poly.pdbx_seq_one_letter_code
_entity_poly.pdbx_strand_id
1 'polypeptide(L)'
;MREFGKFGPLIGAVDEGTSNVKFLVFAANTSEVLTYHQISLKRFSPQEGWIEQDALEILNAVLECIEVTIDNLRKLDINPEDVVGIGITNQRETTIVWNSVTGQPLYSAIVWLDVRTSSIVDELTKVKGAQCVNAVTQTSGLPLSTYFSSVKLKWLLQNVSAVKDAVKAGECMAGTVDSWLIWNLTGGSHGGTHVTDVTNASRTQLMSLRSLKWDKGLLRFFDIPLEILPKIKSSAEIYGYISTGSLLGVPIAGCLGDQQAALVGQGCMRFGQVKCTFGTGCFLLYNTGDSIIHSQQGLLTTVAYKLGPDAPPVYALEGSVAIAGDTLQWLRDGLELISDVQDTEALASEVNDDDEGSICFVPAFNGLYSPYWRKDARGIMCGINGKTRREHIVRAALESVCHQTRSVATAMAADCAPLGRLLADGGMAQNSLLMQMQADILGIPVIRPLMMESTALGAAIVAGRALRVWPTSTPSPPADTFIPATTSEERDIRRVRWEEALNKCLAWTSDESEEKEKLCADETDRTTAVIPPGDSIIHSQQGLLTTVAYKLGPDAPPVYALEGSVAIAGDTLQWLRDGLELISDVQDTEALASEVNDDDEGSICFVPAFNGLYSPYWRKDARGIMCGINGKTRREHIVRAALESVCHQTRSVATAMAADCAPLGRLLADGGMAQNSLLMQMQADILGIPVIRPLMMESTALGAAIVAGRALRVWPTSTPSPPADTFIPATTSEERDIRRVRWEEALNKCLAWTSDESEEKEKLCADETDRTTAVIPPGLFFIGTALLVIIADKLKVI
;
A
#
# COMPACT_ATOMS: atom_id res chain seq x y z
N MET A 1 -33.34 16.11 -42.88
CA MET A 1 -32.70 16.21 -41.54
C MET A 1 -33.56 15.40 -40.61
N ARG A 2 -32.97 14.50 -39.82
CA ARG A 2 -33.72 13.83 -38.75
C ARG A 2 -34.09 14.89 -37.72
N GLU A 3 -35.36 14.96 -37.33
CA GLU A 3 -35.77 15.79 -36.20
C GLU A 3 -35.41 15.02 -34.92
N PHE A 4 -34.60 15.65 -34.06
CA PHE A 4 -34.25 15.11 -32.75
C PHE A 4 -35.23 15.58 -31.69
N GLY A 5 -35.38 14.81 -30.62
CA GLY A 5 -36.15 15.21 -29.45
C GLY A 5 -35.55 16.40 -28.69
N LYS A 6 -36.13 16.70 -27.52
CA LYS A 6 -35.78 17.85 -26.66
C LYS A 6 -34.28 17.99 -26.30
N PHE A 7 -33.53 16.89 -26.29
CA PHE A 7 -32.11 16.85 -25.92
C PHE A 7 -31.15 16.82 -27.12
N GLY A 8 -31.68 16.85 -28.36
CA GLY A 8 -30.86 16.73 -29.57
C GLY A 8 -30.32 15.30 -29.77
N PRO A 9 -29.24 15.13 -30.56
CA PRO A 9 -28.62 13.83 -30.75
C PRO A 9 -28.02 13.31 -29.44
N LEU A 10 -28.20 12.02 -29.19
CA LEU A 10 -27.69 11.33 -28.00
C LEU A 10 -26.55 10.39 -28.38
N ILE A 11 -25.58 10.27 -27.47
CA ILE A 11 -24.46 9.32 -27.61
C ILE A 11 -24.44 8.41 -26.38
N GLY A 12 -24.45 7.10 -26.62
CA GLY A 12 -24.21 6.10 -25.58
C GLY A 12 -22.72 5.93 -25.31
N ALA A 13 -22.36 5.58 -24.09
CA ALA A 13 -20.99 5.21 -23.73
C ALA A 13 -21.01 3.96 -22.86
N VAL A 14 -20.33 2.90 -23.32
CA VAL A 14 -19.99 1.75 -22.49
C VAL A 14 -18.73 2.11 -21.72
N ASP A 15 -18.78 2.02 -20.39
CA ASP A 15 -17.64 2.14 -19.50
C ASP A 15 -17.45 0.81 -18.78
N GLU A 16 -16.55 -0.01 -19.29
CA GLU A 16 -16.18 -1.29 -18.71
C GLU A 16 -14.99 -1.07 -17.76
N GLY A 17 -15.26 -0.94 -16.46
CA GLY A 17 -14.22 -0.83 -15.44
C GLY A 17 -13.89 -2.18 -14.80
N THR A 18 -12.77 -2.25 -14.08
CA THR A 18 -12.33 -3.50 -13.41
C THR A 18 -13.33 -4.04 -12.37
N SER A 19 -14.16 -3.20 -11.77
CA SER A 19 -15.15 -3.60 -10.75
C SER A 19 -16.60 -3.45 -11.20
N ASN A 20 -16.88 -2.62 -12.21
CA ASN A 20 -18.24 -2.32 -12.62
C ASN A 20 -18.28 -2.05 -14.12
N VAL A 21 -19.37 -2.47 -14.76
CA VAL A 21 -19.76 -2.07 -16.11
C VAL A 21 -20.86 -1.02 -16.00
N LYS A 22 -20.77 0.02 -16.81
CA LYS A 22 -21.82 1.02 -16.96
C LYS A 22 -22.17 1.24 -18.42
N PHE A 23 -23.42 1.61 -18.67
CA PHE A 23 -23.81 2.26 -19.93
C PHE A 23 -24.51 3.57 -19.62
N LEU A 24 -23.99 4.66 -20.16
CA LEU A 24 -24.48 6.03 -19.93
C LEU A 24 -24.95 6.63 -21.25
N VAL A 25 -26.00 7.44 -21.22
CA VAL A 25 -26.47 8.19 -22.39
C VAL A 25 -26.31 9.68 -22.16
N PHE A 26 -25.56 10.32 -23.06
CA PHE A 26 -25.25 11.74 -23.01
C PHE A 26 -26.03 12.53 -24.07
N ALA A 27 -26.50 13.71 -23.71
CA ALA A 27 -26.94 14.72 -24.66
C ALA A 27 -25.72 15.40 -25.30
N ALA A 28 -25.51 15.22 -26.62
CA ALA A 28 -24.28 15.66 -27.27
C ALA A 28 -24.08 17.19 -27.23
N ASN A 29 -25.16 17.96 -27.19
CA ASN A 29 -25.11 19.42 -27.20
C ASN A 29 -24.67 20.02 -25.86
N THR A 30 -24.96 19.34 -24.74
CA THR A 30 -24.74 19.87 -23.37
C THR A 30 -23.73 19.06 -22.57
N SER A 31 -23.36 17.86 -23.03
CA SER A 31 -22.57 16.87 -22.27
C SER A 31 -23.27 16.36 -21.00
N GLU A 32 -24.59 16.59 -20.88
CA GLU A 32 -25.40 16.13 -19.75
C GLU A 32 -25.63 14.62 -19.80
N VAL A 33 -25.46 13.94 -18.68
CA VAL A 33 -25.84 12.53 -18.50
C VAL A 33 -27.35 12.47 -18.27
N LEU A 34 -28.09 11.84 -19.18
CA LEU A 34 -29.55 11.75 -19.10
C LEU A 34 -30.03 10.57 -18.25
N THR A 35 -29.34 9.44 -18.37
CA THR A 35 -29.61 8.22 -17.60
C THR A 35 -28.43 7.25 -17.76
N TYR A 36 -28.32 6.30 -16.84
CA TYR A 36 -27.38 5.20 -16.92
C TYR A 36 -27.89 3.95 -16.20
N HIS A 37 -27.21 2.84 -16.43
CA HIS A 37 -27.29 1.64 -15.60
C HIS A 37 -25.87 1.14 -15.29
N GLN A 38 -25.73 0.46 -14.16
CA GLN A 38 -24.45 -0.07 -13.67
C GLN A 38 -24.65 -1.46 -13.09
N ILE A 39 -23.71 -2.37 -13.40
CA ILE A 39 -23.64 -3.72 -12.86
C ILE A 39 -22.23 -3.94 -12.30
N SER A 40 -22.14 -4.55 -11.12
CA SER A 40 -20.84 -4.95 -10.54
C SER A 40 -20.35 -6.27 -11.14
N LEU A 41 -19.05 -6.33 -11.43
CA LEU A 41 -18.39 -7.51 -11.95
C LEU A 41 -17.72 -8.30 -10.84
N LYS A 42 -17.71 -9.63 -10.98
CA LYS A 42 -16.93 -10.49 -10.11
C LYS A 42 -15.48 -10.56 -10.58
N ARG A 43 -14.59 -10.67 -9.60
CA ARG A 43 -13.18 -11.01 -9.79
C ARG A 43 -12.89 -12.26 -8.97
N PHE A 44 -12.04 -13.13 -9.48
CA PHE A 44 -11.62 -14.30 -8.74
C PHE A 44 -10.11 -14.48 -8.85
N SER A 45 -9.56 -15.10 -7.81
CA SER A 45 -8.13 -15.34 -7.64
C SER A 45 -7.91 -16.84 -7.52
N PRO A 46 -7.59 -17.55 -8.63
CA PRO A 46 -7.35 -18.99 -8.59
C PRO A 46 -6.15 -19.37 -7.73
N GLN A 47 -5.16 -18.48 -7.65
CA GLN A 47 -3.92 -18.59 -6.89
C GLN A 47 -3.50 -17.19 -6.42
N GLU A 48 -2.67 -17.11 -5.38
CA GLU A 48 -2.15 -15.84 -4.91
C GLU A 48 -1.46 -15.05 -6.04
N GLY A 49 -1.79 -13.76 -6.13
CA GLY A 49 -1.30 -12.86 -7.19
C GLY A 49 -1.96 -13.04 -8.55
N TRP A 50 -2.82 -14.05 -8.73
CA TRP A 50 -3.59 -14.24 -9.96
C TRP A 50 -4.93 -13.53 -9.84
N ILE A 51 -5.31 -12.80 -10.88
CA ILE A 51 -6.57 -12.07 -10.92
C ILE A 51 -7.21 -12.27 -12.29
N GLU A 52 -8.40 -12.89 -12.27
CA GLU A 52 -9.15 -13.26 -13.46
C GLU A 52 -10.57 -12.72 -13.42
N GLN A 53 -11.15 -12.58 -14.62
CA GLN A 53 -12.56 -12.27 -14.86
C GLN A 53 -13.13 -13.17 -15.94
N ASP A 54 -14.44 -13.43 -15.88
CA ASP A 54 -15.14 -14.12 -16.96
C ASP A 54 -15.48 -13.14 -18.09
N ALA A 55 -14.94 -13.39 -19.28
CA ALA A 55 -15.16 -12.55 -20.46
C ALA A 55 -16.63 -12.54 -20.93
N LEU A 56 -17.38 -13.61 -20.69
CA LEU A 56 -18.82 -13.66 -20.97
C LEU A 56 -19.62 -12.89 -19.92
N GLU A 57 -19.21 -12.89 -18.65
CA GLU A 57 -19.82 -12.05 -17.62
C GLU A 57 -19.70 -10.56 -17.98
N ILE A 58 -18.50 -10.13 -18.40
CA ILE A 58 -18.25 -8.77 -18.90
C ILE A 58 -19.21 -8.42 -20.05
N LEU A 59 -19.30 -9.29 -21.07
CA LEU A 59 -20.17 -9.07 -22.23
C LEU A 59 -21.65 -8.99 -21.83
N ASN A 60 -22.11 -9.93 -21.00
CA ASN A 60 -23.50 -9.97 -20.57
C ASN A 60 -23.87 -8.73 -19.74
N ALA A 61 -22.98 -8.27 -18.87
CA ALA A 61 -23.17 -7.04 -18.10
C ALA A 61 -23.26 -5.80 -19.00
N VAL A 62 -22.45 -5.72 -20.07
CA VAL A 62 -22.55 -4.64 -21.06
C VAL A 62 -23.91 -4.66 -21.77
N LEU A 63 -24.34 -5.83 -22.25
CA LEU A 63 -25.62 -5.98 -22.94
C LEU A 63 -26.80 -5.61 -22.02
N GLU A 64 -26.79 -6.07 -20.77
CA GLU A 64 -27.82 -5.72 -19.78
C GLU A 64 -27.83 -4.22 -19.48
N CYS A 65 -26.65 -3.60 -19.26
CA CYS A 65 -26.55 -2.16 -19.05
C CYS A 65 -27.12 -1.37 -20.24
N ILE A 66 -26.88 -1.81 -21.47
CA ILE A 66 -27.48 -1.19 -22.66
C ILE A 66 -29.00 -1.29 -22.60
N GLU A 67 -29.56 -2.49 -22.47
CA GLU A 67 -31.03 -2.69 -22.49
C GLU A 67 -31.74 -1.91 -21.38
N VAL A 68 -31.25 -1.99 -20.14
CA VAL A 68 -31.87 -1.31 -18.99
C VAL A 68 -31.79 0.22 -19.14
N THR A 69 -30.69 0.75 -19.64
CA THR A 69 -30.54 2.20 -19.86
C THR A 69 -31.47 2.70 -20.97
N ILE A 70 -31.64 1.92 -22.04
CA ILE A 70 -32.59 2.24 -23.10
C ILE A 70 -34.03 2.19 -22.60
N ASP A 71 -34.38 1.23 -21.75
CA ASP A 71 -35.67 1.22 -21.07
C ASP A 71 -35.86 2.45 -20.16
N ASN A 72 -34.80 2.90 -19.49
CA ASN A 72 -34.85 4.12 -18.68
C ASN A 72 -35.08 5.38 -19.52
N LEU A 73 -34.50 5.48 -20.73
CA LEU A 73 -34.83 6.57 -21.66
C LEU A 73 -36.33 6.61 -21.97
N ARG A 74 -36.94 5.46 -22.27
CA ARG A 74 -38.38 5.35 -22.54
C ARG A 74 -39.21 5.83 -21.34
N LYS A 75 -38.82 5.47 -20.12
CA LYS A 75 -39.49 5.91 -18.88
C LYS A 75 -39.36 7.43 -18.64
N LEU A 76 -38.29 8.04 -19.14
CA LEU A 76 -38.03 9.49 -19.06
C LEU A 76 -38.66 10.29 -20.21
N ASP A 77 -39.46 9.64 -21.06
CA ASP A 77 -40.04 10.24 -22.27
C ASP A 77 -38.96 10.81 -23.22
N ILE A 78 -37.87 10.04 -23.39
CA ILE A 78 -36.77 10.32 -24.31
C ILE A 78 -36.74 9.20 -25.34
N ASN A 79 -36.74 9.57 -26.62
CA ASN A 79 -36.78 8.61 -27.72
C ASN A 79 -35.44 7.87 -27.86
N PRO A 80 -35.35 6.54 -27.67
CA PRO A 80 -34.11 5.79 -27.84
C PRO A 80 -33.49 5.90 -29.23
N GLU A 81 -34.32 6.17 -30.24
CA GLU A 81 -33.87 6.41 -31.60
C GLU A 81 -32.94 7.63 -31.75
N ASP A 82 -32.97 8.57 -30.79
CA ASP A 82 -32.06 9.71 -30.75
C ASP A 82 -30.63 9.29 -30.37
N VAL A 83 -30.40 8.05 -29.89
CA VAL A 83 -29.05 7.47 -29.74
C VAL A 83 -28.47 7.16 -31.11
N VAL A 84 -27.64 8.07 -31.61
CA VAL A 84 -27.09 8.00 -32.98
C VAL A 84 -25.75 7.27 -33.06
N GLY A 85 -25.14 6.93 -31.93
CA GLY A 85 -23.89 6.20 -31.86
C GLY A 85 -23.49 5.86 -30.44
N ILE A 86 -22.52 4.95 -30.32
CA ILE A 86 -21.91 4.61 -29.04
C ILE A 86 -20.38 4.74 -29.07
N GLY A 87 -19.82 5.12 -27.93
CA GLY A 87 -18.40 4.99 -27.61
C GLY A 87 -18.17 3.82 -26.64
N ILE A 88 -16.98 3.23 -26.71
CA ILE A 88 -16.53 2.19 -25.78
C ILE A 88 -15.30 2.69 -25.04
N THR A 89 -15.27 2.48 -23.73
CA THR A 89 -14.06 2.57 -22.93
C THR A 89 -14.02 1.44 -21.94
N ASN A 90 -12.80 1.06 -21.56
CA ASN A 90 -12.54 -0.22 -20.93
C ASN A 90 -11.31 -0.17 -20.03
N GLN A 91 -11.24 -1.08 -19.06
CA GLN A 91 -10.02 -1.34 -18.33
C GLN A 91 -8.93 -1.77 -19.32
N ARG A 92 -7.76 -1.13 -19.21
CA ARG A 92 -6.65 -1.35 -20.13
C ARG A 92 -5.87 -2.61 -19.74
N GLU A 93 -4.98 -3.04 -20.64
CA GLU A 93 -4.07 -4.19 -20.52
C GLU A 93 -4.71 -5.58 -20.36
N THR A 94 -5.87 -5.73 -19.72
CA THR A 94 -6.58 -7.00 -19.52
C THR A 94 -6.73 -7.75 -20.84
N THR A 95 -6.23 -8.99 -20.87
CA THR A 95 -6.08 -9.78 -22.11
C THR A 95 -7.13 -10.87 -22.18
N ILE A 96 -7.85 -10.93 -23.31
CA ILE A 96 -8.84 -11.96 -23.63
C ILE A 96 -8.40 -12.69 -24.90
N VAL A 97 -8.55 -14.02 -24.92
CA VAL A 97 -8.31 -14.87 -26.08
C VAL A 97 -9.53 -15.75 -26.30
N TRP A 98 -10.03 -15.79 -27.53
CA TRP A 98 -11.26 -16.50 -27.90
C TRP A 98 -11.13 -17.21 -29.24
N ASN A 99 -12.04 -18.16 -29.48
CA ASN A 99 -12.13 -18.83 -30.77
C ASN A 99 -13.03 -18.03 -31.73
N SER A 100 -12.53 -17.72 -32.93
CA SER A 100 -13.22 -16.89 -33.92
C SER A 100 -14.44 -17.56 -34.54
N VAL A 101 -14.50 -18.89 -34.54
CA VAL A 101 -15.57 -19.70 -35.13
C VAL A 101 -16.70 -19.91 -34.12
N THR A 102 -16.36 -20.29 -32.88
CA THR A 102 -17.38 -20.56 -31.84
C THR A 102 -17.79 -19.31 -31.07
N GLY A 103 -16.93 -18.29 -31.04
CA GLY A 103 -17.08 -17.09 -30.22
C GLY A 103 -16.89 -17.30 -28.73
N GLN A 104 -16.43 -18.49 -28.31
CA GLN A 104 -16.21 -18.80 -26.91
C GLN A 104 -14.82 -18.34 -26.45
N PRO A 105 -14.69 -17.75 -25.26
CA PRO A 105 -13.38 -17.54 -24.63
C PRO A 105 -12.64 -18.87 -24.49
N LEU A 106 -11.34 -18.87 -24.75
CA LEU A 106 -10.48 -20.04 -24.63
C LEU A 106 -9.86 -20.16 -23.24
N TYR A 107 -9.96 -19.10 -22.44
CA TYR A 107 -9.53 -18.99 -21.04
C TYR A 107 -10.21 -17.78 -20.40
N SER A 108 -10.15 -17.64 -19.08
CA SER A 108 -10.55 -16.42 -18.38
C SER A 108 -9.77 -15.19 -18.88
N ALA A 109 -10.35 -14.00 -18.75
CA ALA A 109 -9.62 -12.76 -18.97
C ALA A 109 -8.54 -12.60 -17.87
N ILE A 110 -7.28 -12.40 -18.27
CA ILE A 110 -6.19 -12.14 -17.31
C ILE A 110 -6.12 -10.64 -17.07
N VAL A 111 -6.46 -10.22 -15.85
CA VAL A 111 -6.63 -8.81 -15.48
C VAL A 111 -5.29 -8.09 -15.38
N TRP A 112 -5.27 -6.77 -15.62
CA TRP A 112 -4.06 -5.95 -15.58
C TRP A 112 -3.25 -6.03 -14.27
N LEU A 113 -3.92 -6.19 -13.12
CA LEU A 113 -3.32 -6.36 -11.80
C LEU A 113 -2.62 -7.71 -11.59
N ASP A 114 -2.82 -8.68 -12.48
CA ASP A 114 -2.29 -10.04 -12.36
C ASP A 114 -0.75 -10.07 -12.45
N VAL A 115 -0.10 -10.78 -11.50
CA VAL A 115 1.36 -10.90 -11.40
C VAL A 115 1.91 -12.28 -11.78
N ARG A 116 1.08 -13.19 -12.33
CA ARG A 116 1.50 -14.57 -12.70
C ARG A 116 2.64 -14.61 -13.71
N THR A 117 2.80 -13.52 -14.47
CA THR A 117 3.81 -13.39 -15.52
C THR A 117 5.15 -12.89 -15.01
N SER A 118 5.36 -12.80 -13.69
CA SER A 118 6.62 -12.35 -13.09
C SER A 118 7.81 -13.21 -13.55
N SER A 119 7.66 -14.53 -13.56
CA SER A 119 8.71 -15.45 -14.03
C SER A 119 9.04 -15.27 -15.52
N ILE A 120 8.03 -14.94 -16.35
CA ILE A 120 8.23 -14.64 -17.78
C ILE A 120 9.01 -13.33 -17.94
N VAL A 121 8.70 -12.31 -17.13
CA VAL A 121 9.43 -11.03 -17.14
C VAL A 121 10.89 -11.24 -16.75
N ASP A 122 11.16 -12.02 -15.70
CA ASP A 122 12.52 -12.32 -15.23
C ASP A 122 13.30 -13.13 -16.27
N GLU A 123 12.67 -14.15 -16.87
CA GLU A 123 13.24 -14.94 -17.95
C GLU A 123 13.61 -14.06 -19.16
N LEU A 124 12.68 -13.24 -19.63
CA LEU A 124 12.92 -12.34 -20.78
C LEU A 124 14.06 -11.35 -20.50
N THR A 125 14.10 -10.80 -19.28
CA THR A 125 15.18 -9.89 -18.85
C THR A 125 16.53 -10.59 -18.88
N LYS A 126 16.61 -11.81 -18.34
CA LYS A 126 17.84 -12.61 -18.25
C LYS A 126 18.32 -13.11 -19.61
N VAL A 127 17.41 -13.63 -20.44
CA VAL A 127 17.76 -14.31 -21.70
C VAL A 127 18.01 -13.31 -22.84
N LYS A 128 17.26 -12.21 -22.92
CA LYS A 128 17.36 -11.26 -24.04
C LYS A 128 18.39 -10.15 -23.80
N GLY A 129 18.76 -9.90 -22.54
CA GLY A 129 19.72 -8.88 -22.12
C GLY A 129 19.17 -7.45 -22.14
N ALA A 130 19.84 -6.56 -21.41
CA ALA A 130 19.39 -5.19 -21.15
C ALA A 130 19.15 -4.35 -22.41
N GLN A 131 19.95 -4.54 -23.46
CA GLN A 131 19.80 -3.78 -24.71
C GLN A 131 18.47 -4.07 -25.40
N CYS A 132 18.02 -5.33 -25.44
CA CYS A 132 16.75 -5.70 -26.05
C CYS A 132 15.57 -5.19 -25.21
N VAL A 133 15.67 -5.27 -23.88
CA VAL A 133 14.66 -4.72 -22.95
C VAL A 133 14.51 -3.21 -23.11
N ASN A 134 15.62 -2.49 -23.27
CA ASN A 134 15.59 -1.05 -23.55
C ASN A 134 14.94 -0.75 -24.91
N ALA A 135 15.18 -1.56 -25.93
CA ALA A 135 14.54 -1.40 -27.24
C ALA A 135 13.01 -1.58 -27.18
N VAL A 136 12.50 -2.46 -26.30
CA VAL A 136 11.06 -2.58 -26.02
C VAL A 136 10.51 -1.26 -25.50
N THR A 137 11.16 -0.67 -24.51
CA THR A 137 10.75 0.62 -23.91
C THR A 137 10.82 1.76 -24.93
N GLN A 138 11.87 1.83 -25.73
CA GLN A 138 12.01 2.87 -26.76
C GLN A 138 10.96 2.75 -27.88
N THR A 139 10.52 1.54 -28.22
CA THR A 139 9.57 1.32 -29.32
C THR A 139 8.11 1.47 -28.86
N SER A 140 7.80 0.90 -27.69
CA SER A 140 6.43 0.85 -27.15
C SER A 140 6.11 1.96 -26.15
N GLY A 141 7.13 2.60 -25.56
CA GLY A 141 6.99 3.54 -24.45
C GLY A 141 6.83 2.88 -23.08
N LEU A 142 6.87 1.55 -22.99
CA LEU A 142 6.52 0.78 -21.81
C LEU A 142 7.68 -0.11 -21.31
N PRO A 143 7.97 -0.13 -20.00
CA PRO A 143 8.99 -1.02 -19.42
C PRO A 143 8.51 -2.47 -19.44
N LEU A 144 9.42 -3.43 -19.30
CA LEU A 144 9.02 -4.82 -19.13
C LEU A 144 8.42 -5.02 -17.73
N SER A 145 7.15 -5.40 -17.66
CA SER A 145 6.38 -5.53 -16.43
C SER A 145 5.24 -6.53 -16.62
N THR A 146 4.76 -7.13 -15.53
CA THR A 146 3.59 -8.02 -15.54
C THR A 146 2.31 -7.31 -15.96
N TYR A 147 2.29 -5.98 -15.85
CA TYR A 147 1.13 -5.13 -16.14
C TYR A 147 0.60 -5.36 -17.57
N PHE A 148 1.47 -5.36 -18.59
CA PHE A 148 1.08 -5.25 -19.99
C PHE A 148 0.61 -6.57 -20.65
N SER A 149 -0.19 -6.43 -21.72
CA SER A 149 -0.84 -7.57 -22.38
C SER A 149 0.12 -8.56 -23.04
N SER A 150 1.31 -8.11 -23.47
CA SER A 150 2.33 -8.90 -24.16
C SER A 150 2.69 -10.19 -23.42
N VAL A 151 3.01 -10.08 -22.13
CA VAL A 151 3.44 -11.20 -21.29
C VAL A 151 2.26 -12.08 -20.86
N LYS A 152 1.07 -11.51 -20.70
CA LYS A 152 -0.18 -12.26 -20.47
C LYS A 152 -0.53 -13.13 -21.67
N LEU A 153 -0.43 -12.58 -22.87
CA LEU A 153 -0.67 -13.31 -24.12
C LEU A 153 0.38 -14.40 -24.34
N LYS A 154 1.65 -14.12 -24.04
CA LYS A 154 2.73 -15.11 -24.06
C LYS A 154 2.43 -16.27 -23.10
N TRP A 155 2.00 -15.96 -21.87
CA TRP A 155 1.61 -16.98 -20.89
C TRP A 155 0.47 -17.86 -21.41
N LEU A 156 -0.59 -17.27 -21.98
CA LEU A 156 -1.72 -18.01 -22.55
C LEU A 156 -1.28 -18.96 -23.68
N LEU A 157 -0.44 -18.47 -24.59
CA LEU A 157 0.14 -19.28 -25.68
C LEU A 157 1.03 -20.41 -25.18
N GLN A 158 1.68 -20.25 -24.02
CA GLN A 158 2.58 -21.25 -23.44
C GLN A 158 1.86 -22.26 -22.55
N ASN A 159 0.77 -21.88 -21.88
CA ASN A 159 0.18 -22.67 -20.79
C ASN A 159 -1.21 -23.23 -21.11
N VAL A 160 -1.98 -22.61 -22.01
CA VAL A 160 -3.36 -23.04 -22.29
C VAL A 160 -3.42 -23.87 -23.57
N SER A 161 -3.75 -25.15 -23.45
CA SER A 161 -3.84 -26.08 -24.60
C SER A 161 -4.88 -25.63 -25.63
N ALA A 162 -6.06 -25.21 -25.19
CA ALA A 162 -7.13 -24.73 -26.06
C ALA A 162 -6.68 -23.52 -26.92
N VAL A 163 -5.87 -22.62 -26.36
CA VAL A 163 -5.28 -21.49 -27.09
C VAL A 163 -4.28 -21.99 -28.15
N LYS A 164 -3.39 -22.92 -27.79
CA LYS A 164 -2.42 -23.50 -28.75
C LYS A 164 -3.10 -24.19 -29.92
N ASP A 165 -4.17 -24.93 -29.65
CA ASP A 165 -4.90 -25.68 -30.67
C ASP A 165 -5.66 -24.73 -31.60
N ALA A 166 -6.31 -23.69 -31.05
CA ALA A 166 -6.97 -22.66 -31.86
C ALA A 166 -5.97 -21.88 -32.74
N VAL A 167 -4.76 -21.57 -32.24
CA VAL A 167 -3.72 -20.92 -33.04
C VAL A 167 -3.28 -21.80 -34.21
N LYS A 168 -3.07 -23.10 -33.97
CA LYS A 168 -2.71 -24.06 -35.05
C LYS A 168 -3.82 -24.19 -36.09
N ALA A 169 -5.09 -24.10 -35.66
CA ALA A 169 -6.24 -24.16 -36.54
C ALA A 169 -6.49 -22.85 -37.31
N GLY A 170 -5.83 -21.75 -36.94
CA GLY A 170 -6.12 -20.42 -37.49
C GLY A 170 -7.46 -19.85 -37.00
N GLU A 171 -7.95 -20.32 -35.85
CA GLU A 171 -9.24 -19.98 -35.25
C GLU A 171 -9.08 -19.13 -33.98
N CYS A 172 -7.88 -18.64 -33.67
CA CYS A 172 -7.59 -17.87 -32.47
C CYS A 172 -7.65 -16.36 -32.74
N MET A 173 -8.38 -15.65 -31.89
CA MET A 173 -8.34 -14.18 -31.80
C MET A 173 -7.94 -13.78 -30.38
N ALA A 174 -7.17 -12.69 -30.28
CA ALA A 174 -6.77 -12.09 -29.03
C ALA A 174 -7.07 -10.59 -29.06
N GLY A 175 -7.18 -9.98 -27.89
CA GLY A 175 -7.37 -8.55 -27.77
C GLY A 175 -7.50 -8.09 -26.32
N THR A 176 -7.45 -6.79 -26.15
CA THR A 176 -7.92 -6.10 -24.94
C THR A 176 -9.45 -6.09 -24.90
N VAL A 177 -10.03 -5.64 -23.78
CA VAL A 177 -11.48 -5.72 -23.56
C VAL A 177 -12.28 -4.94 -24.62
N ASP A 178 -11.79 -3.79 -25.10
CA ASP A 178 -12.41 -3.08 -26.23
C ASP A 178 -12.57 -3.97 -27.47
N SER A 179 -11.52 -4.71 -27.83
CA SER A 179 -11.55 -5.58 -29.00
C SER A 179 -12.52 -6.74 -28.82
N TRP A 180 -12.65 -7.28 -27.61
CA TRP A 180 -13.63 -8.32 -27.28
C TRP A 180 -15.07 -7.78 -27.39
N LEU A 181 -15.32 -6.60 -26.82
CA LEU A 181 -16.63 -5.96 -26.85
C LEU A 181 -17.04 -5.57 -28.27
N ILE A 182 -16.16 -4.90 -29.04
CA ILE A 182 -16.45 -4.52 -30.42
C ILE A 182 -16.73 -5.76 -31.27
N TRP A 183 -15.93 -6.81 -31.13
CA TRP A 183 -16.12 -8.05 -31.89
C TRP A 183 -17.49 -8.69 -31.63
N ASN A 184 -17.88 -8.84 -30.36
CA ASN A 184 -19.18 -9.43 -30.00
C ASN A 184 -20.35 -8.54 -30.41
N LEU A 185 -20.30 -7.24 -30.09
CA LEU A 185 -21.40 -6.30 -30.36
C LEU A 185 -21.67 -6.16 -31.86
N THR A 186 -20.66 -6.35 -32.71
CA THR A 186 -20.78 -6.27 -34.18
C THR A 186 -21.09 -7.61 -34.86
N GLY A 187 -21.36 -8.68 -34.10
CA GLY A 187 -21.88 -9.94 -34.63
C GLY A 187 -21.10 -11.19 -34.23
N GLY A 188 -19.97 -11.05 -33.53
CA GLY A 188 -19.17 -12.17 -33.03
C GLY A 188 -18.76 -13.14 -34.14
N SER A 189 -19.05 -14.44 -33.97
CA SER A 189 -18.75 -15.47 -34.96
C SER A 189 -19.52 -15.31 -36.29
N HIS A 190 -20.50 -14.40 -36.34
CA HIS A 190 -21.33 -14.11 -37.51
C HIS A 190 -20.92 -12.81 -38.22
N GLY A 191 -19.62 -12.46 -38.19
CA GLY A 191 -19.08 -11.28 -38.89
C GLY A 191 -18.63 -10.13 -37.99
N GLY A 192 -18.36 -10.42 -36.71
CA GLY A 192 -17.79 -9.48 -35.76
C GLY A 192 -16.49 -8.85 -36.24
N THR A 193 -16.35 -7.56 -35.99
CA THR A 193 -15.19 -6.77 -36.41
C THR A 193 -14.08 -6.86 -35.39
N HIS A 194 -12.94 -7.45 -35.76
CA HIS A 194 -11.77 -7.61 -34.87
C HIS A 194 -10.83 -6.41 -34.97
N VAL A 195 -11.04 -5.43 -34.11
CA VAL A 195 -10.36 -4.12 -34.10
C VAL A 195 -10.09 -3.63 -32.68
N THR A 196 -9.10 -2.76 -32.53
CA THR A 196 -8.78 -2.02 -31.30
C THR A 196 -8.41 -0.59 -31.65
N ASP A 197 -8.49 0.35 -30.70
CA ASP A 197 -8.00 1.70 -30.92
C ASP A 197 -6.50 1.85 -30.60
N VAL A 198 -5.90 2.97 -31.02
CA VAL A 198 -4.47 3.26 -30.78
C VAL A 198 -4.13 3.39 -29.29
N THR A 199 -5.06 3.79 -28.43
CA THR A 199 -4.79 3.94 -26.99
C THR A 199 -4.68 2.57 -26.33
N ASN A 200 -5.66 1.69 -26.50
CA ASN A 200 -5.60 0.30 -26.04
C ASN A 200 -4.42 -0.46 -26.66
N ALA A 201 -4.19 -0.33 -27.97
CA ALA A 201 -3.04 -0.95 -28.63
C ALA A 201 -1.70 -0.50 -28.04
N SER A 202 -1.56 0.77 -27.64
CA SER A 202 -0.34 1.27 -26.99
C SER A 202 -0.05 0.61 -25.64
N ARG A 203 -1.05 0.00 -25.01
CA ARG A 203 -0.95 -0.67 -23.70
C ARG A 203 -0.55 -2.14 -23.79
N THR A 204 -0.56 -2.70 -24.99
CA THR A 204 -0.20 -4.11 -25.20
C THR A 204 1.29 -4.39 -25.12
N GLN A 205 2.14 -3.36 -25.23
CA GLN A 205 3.59 -3.48 -25.45
C GLN A 205 3.98 -4.14 -26.78
N LEU A 206 3.04 -4.24 -27.74
CA LEU A 206 3.26 -4.83 -29.07
C LEU A 206 3.19 -3.79 -30.21
N MET A 207 2.72 -2.57 -29.92
CA MET A 207 2.60 -1.48 -30.88
C MET A 207 3.81 -0.54 -30.83
N SER A 208 4.25 -0.06 -32.00
CA SER A 208 5.20 1.04 -32.09
C SER A 208 4.49 2.39 -31.93
N LEU A 209 4.93 3.24 -30.99
CA LEU A 209 4.36 4.58 -30.79
C LEU A 209 4.56 5.50 -31.99
N ARG A 210 5.63 5.29 -32.77
CA ARG A 210 5.94 6.11 -33.96
C ARG A 210 5.05 5.76 -35.15
N SER A 211 4.83 4.47 -35.40
CA SER A 211 4.09 4.02 -36.59
C SER A 211 2.60 3.74 -36.32
N LEU A 212 2.22 3.59 -35.05
CA LEU A 212 0.89 3.18 -34.59
C LEU A 212 0.42 1.87 -35.24
N LYS A 213 1.38 0.96 -35.44
CA LYS A 213 1.18 -0.38 -36.01
C LYS A 213 1.85 -1.41 -35.10
N TRP A 214 1.39 -2.66 -35.19
CA TRP A 214 2.06 -3.79 -34.58
C TRP A 214 3.52 -3.86 -35.06
N ASP A 215 4.46 -3.88 -34.11
CA ASP A 215 5.88 -3.86 -34.41
C ASP A 215 6.43 -5.28 -34.53
N LYS A 216 7.04 -5.61 -35.68
CA LYS A 216 7.57 -6.96 -35.92
C LYS A 216 8.71 -7.34 -34.97
N GLY A 217 9.47 -6.37 -34.48
CA GLY A 217 10.52 -6.59 -33.49
C GLY A 217 9.94 -6.98 -32.13
N LEU A 218 8.94 -6.23 -31.66
CA LEU A 218 8.21 -6.54 -30.42
C LEU A 218 7.51 -7.90 -30.49
N LEU A 219 6.82 -8.19 -31.60
CA LEU A 219 6.16 -9.50 -31.80
C LEU A 219 7.15 -10.68 -31.73
N ARG A 220 8.34 -10.54 -32.35
CA ARG A 220 9.42 -11.55 -32.22
C ARG A 220 10.04 -11.61 -30.83
N PHE A 221 10.06 -10.49 -30.10
CA PHE A 221 10.61 -10.47 -28.74
C PHE A 221 9.75 -11.30 -27.79
N PHE A 222 8.42 -11.17 -27.90
CA PHE A 222 7.44 -11.87 -27.05
C PHE A 222 6.97 -13.21 -27.61
N ASP A 223 7.33 -13.56 -28.84
CA ASP A 223 6.85 -14.74 -29.59
C ASP A 223 5.33 -14.73 -29.82
N ILE A 224 4.80 -13.59 -30.28
CA ILE A 224 3.36 -13.39 -30.54
C ILE A 224 3.10 -13.43 -32.05
N PRO A 225 2.18 -14.29 -32.55
CA PRO A 225 1.78 -14.30 -33.95
C PRO A 225 0.97 -13.04 -34.29
N LEU A 226 1.19 -12.46 -35.46
CA LEU A 226 0.48 -11.26 -35.90
C LEU A 226 -0.99 -11.57 -36.22
N GLU A 227 -1.27 -12.80 -36.64
CA GLU A 227 -2.54 -13.26 -37.19
C GLU A 227 -3.67 -13.26 -36.16
N ILE A 228 -3.33 -13.34 -34.86
CA ILE A 228 -4.32 -13.33 -33.78
C ILE A 228 -4.66 -11.91 -33.28
N LEU A 229 -3.95 -10.88 -33.75
CA LEU A 229 -4.08 -9.52 -33.23
C LEU A 229 -5.11 -8.69 -34.00
N PRO A 230 -5.84 -7.79 -33.31
CA PRO A 230 -6.86 -6.97 -33.95
C PRO A 230 -6.23 -5.92 -34.87
N LYS A 231 -7.01 -5.42 -35.82
CA LYS A 231 -6.57 -4.27 -36.63
C LYS A 231 -6.65 -2.99 -35.78
N ILE A 232 -5.53 -2.26 -35.71
CA ILE A 232 -5.46 -0.97 -35.01
C ILE A 232 -6.17 0.11 -35.84
N LYS A 233 -7.06 0.85 -35.20
CA LYS A 233 -7.83 1.98 -35.71
C LYS A 233 -7.56 3.24 -34.86
N SER A 234 -7.89 4.41 -35.38
CA SER A 234 -7.96 5.65 -34.59
C SER A 234 -9.00 5.53 -33.47
N SER A 235 -9.04 6.49 -32.54
CA SER A 235 -9.98 6.50 -31.41
C SER A 235 -11.37 7.05 -31.75
N ALA A 236 -11.52 7.69 -32.92
CA ALA A 236 -12.76 8.31 -33.38
C ALA A 236 -13.03 7.98 -34.85
N GLU A 237 -13.60 6.80 -35.10
CA GLU A 237 -14.04 6.34 -36.42
C GLU A 237 -15.13 5.29 -36.28
N ILE A 238 -15.91 5.02 -37.33
CA ILE A 238 -16.90 3.93 -37.30
C ILE A 238 -16.17 2.58 -37.34
N TYR A 239 -16.25 1.83 -36.25
CA TYR A 239 -15.66 0.49 -36.12
C TYR A 239 -16.56 -0.56 -36.77
N GLY A 240 -17.87 -0.46 -36.54
CA GLY A 240 -18.92 -1.34 -37.03
C GLY A 240 -20.29 -0.90 -36.50
N TYR A 241 -21.30 -1.74 -36.66
CA TYR A 241 -22.67 -1.46 -36.21
C TYR A 241 -23.14 -2.53 -35.24
N ILE A 242 -23.88 -2.13 -34.21
CA ILE A 242 -24.50 -3.05 -33.26
C ILE A 242 -25.40 -4.04 -34.02
N SER A 243 -25.23 -5.33 -33.75
CA SER A 243 -25.85 -6.41 -34.51
C SER A 243 -27.14 -6.97 -33.89
N THR A 244 -27.44 -6.64 -32.63
CA THR A 244 -28.59 -7.17 -31.87
C THR A 244 -29.08 -6.16 -30.82
N GLY A 245 -30.23 -6.45 -30.19
CA GLY A 245 -30.76 -5.66 -29.05
C GLY A 245 -31.43 -4.34 -29.44
N SER A 246 -31.73 -3.52 -28.44
CA SER A 246 -32.45 -2.24 -28.59
C SER A 246 -31.69 -1.18 -29.40
N LEU A 247 -30.38 -1.35 -29.60
CA LEU A 247 -29.53 -0.46 -30.39
C LEU A 247 -29.12 -1.06 -31.74
N LEU A 248 -29.87 -2.04 -32.27
CA LEU A 248 -29.61 -2.64 -33.58
C LEU A 248 -29.36 -1.58 -34.68
N GLY A 249 -28.23 -1.69 -35.36
CA GLY A 249 -27.82 -0.78 -36.44
C GLY A 249 -27.18 0.53 -35.99
N VAL A 250 -27.07 0.79 -34.68
CA VAL A 250 -26.36 1.97 -34.17
C VAL A 250 -24.85 1.78 -34.33
N PRO A 251 -24.11 2.79 -34.85
CA PRO A 251 -22.67 2.67 -35.05
C PRO A 251 -21.90 2.70 -33.73
N ILE A 252 -20.90 1.82 -33.61
CA ILE A 252 -19.80 1.97 -32.64
C ILE A 252 -18.78 2.90 -33.30
N ALA A 253 -18.64 4.11 -32.75
CA ALA A 253 -17.92 5.21 -33.42
C ALA A 253 -16.78 5.81 -32.60
N GLY A 254 -16.55 5.33 -31.38
CA GLY A 254 -15.48 5.79 -30.50
C GLY A 254 -14.92 4.65 -29.66
N CYS A 255 -13.61 4.64 -29.45
CA CYS A 255 -12.96 3.71 -28.54
C CYS A 255 -11.72 4.37 -27.91
N LEU A 256 -11.60 4.27 -26.58
CA LEU A 256 -10.45 4.75 -25.80
C LEU A 256 -10.24 3.85 -24.59
N GLY A 257 -8.99 3.59 -24.20
CA GLY A 257 -8.70 3.04 -22.86
C GLY A 257 -9.20 3.98 -21.76
N ASP A 258 -9.68 3.45 -20.64
CA ASP A 258 -10.32 4.18 -19.54
C ASP A 258 -9.61 5.49 -19.13
N GLN A 259 -8.31 5.43 -18.88
CA GLN A 259 -7.56 6.59 -18.40
C GLN A 259 -7.40 7.66 -19.48
N GLN A 260 -7.28 7.26 -20.74
CA GLN A 260 -7.28 8.14 -21.90
C GLN A 260 -8.67 8.73 -22.16
N ALA A 261 -9.74 7.96 -21.93
CA ALA A 261 -11.10 8.46 -21.99
C ALA A 261 -11.34 9.52 -20.92
N ALA A 262 -10.93 9.30 -19.67
CA ALA A 262 -10.96 10.31 -18.62
C ALA A 262 -10.19 11.59 -19.00
N LEU A 263 -9.02 11.46 -19.65
CA LEU A 263 -8.26 12.59 -20.19
C LEU A 263 -9.07 13.41 -21.21
N VAL A 264 -9.74 12.75 -22.14
CA VAL A 264 -10.62 13.42 -23.11
C VAL A 264 -11.86 14.02 -22.44
N GLY A 265 -12.49 13.30 -21.51
CA GLY A 265 -13.68 13.74 -20.78
C GLY A 265 -13.44 14.96 -19.91
N GLN A 266 -12.26 15.09 -19.32
CA GLN A 266 -11.80 16.29 -18.60
C GLN A 266 -11.44 17.47 -19.51
N GLY A 267 -11.53 17.28 -20.84
CA GLY A 267 -11.17 18.32 -21.81
C GLY A 267 -9.67 18.61 -21.87
N CYS A 268 -8.81 17.65 -21.51
CA CYS A 268 -7.35 17.74 -21.62
C CYS A 268 -6.91 17.57 -23.09
N MET A 269 -7.31 18.51 -23.94
CA MET A 269 -7.12 18.50 -25.38
C MET A 269 -5.91 19.33 -25.87
N ARG A 270 -5.15 19.93 -24.94
CA ARG A 270 -3.99 20.78 -25.22
C ARG A 270 -2.78 20.31 -24.42
N PHE A 271 -1.60 20.58 -24.98
CA PHE A 271 -0.32 20.35 -24.32
C PHE A 271 -0.30 20.96 -22.92
N GLY A 272 0.25 20.23 -21.94
CA GLY A 272 0.39 20.70 -20.56
C GLY A 272 -0.85 20.53 -19.67
N GLN A 273 -1.97 20.07 -20.23
CA GLN A 273 -3.11 19.71 -19.41
C GLN A 273 -2.91 18.33 -18.77
N VAL A 274 -3.22 18.25 -17.47
CA VAL A 274 -3.05 17.04 -16.67
C VAL A 274 -4.36 16.72 -15.98
N LYS A 275 -4.68 15.42 -15.94
CA LYS A 275 -5.73 14.90 -15.06
C LYS A 275 -5.17 13.82 -14.14
N CYS A 276 -5.83 13.62 -12.99
CA CYS A 276 -5.64 12.49 -12.10
C CYS A 276 -7.00 11.84 -11.81
N THR A 277 -7.09 10.52 -12.03
CA THR A 277 -8.23 9.73 -11.58
C THR A 277 -7.90 9.12 -10.22
N PHE A 278 -8.64 9.49 -9.17
CA PHE A 278 -8.48 8.99 -7.80
C PHE A 278 -9.47 7.85 -7.53
N GLY A 279 -9.02 6.61 -7.74
CA GLY A 279 -9.77 5.38 -7.44
C GLY A 279 -9.00 4.44 -6.52
N THR A 280 -9.15 3.13 -6.73
CA THR A 280 -8.33 2.06 -6.11
C THR A 280 -6.83 2.42 -6.10
N GLY A 281 -6.32 2.85 -7.25
CA GLY A 281 -5.07 3.60 -7.40
C GLY A 281 -5.31 5.00 -7.98
N CYS A 282 -4.26 5.80 -8.11
CA CYS A 282 -4.30 7.08 -8.83
C CYS A 282 -3.57 7.00 -10.16
N PHE A 283 -4.19 7.53 -11.22
CA PHE A 283 -3.60 7.55 -12.56
C PHE A 283 -3.54 8.98 -13.10
N LEU A 284 -2.32 9.50 -13.20
CA LEU A 284 -2.05 10.82 -13.74
C LEU A 284 -1.71 10.69 -15.22
N LEU A 285 -2.34 11.50 -16.07
CA LEU A 285 -2.01 11.60 -17.49
C LEU A 285 -1.73 13.05 -17.86
N TYR A 286 -0.54 13.31 -18.42
CA TYR A 286 -0.11 14.60 -18.94
C TYR A 286 -0.17 14.59 -20.47
N ASN A 287 -0.93 15.50 -21.07
CA ASN A 287 -1.00 15.62 -22.52
C ASN A 287 0.29 16.25 -23.09
N THR A 288 1.02 15.49 -23.92
CA THR A 288 2.30 15.92 -24.52
C THR A 288 2.15 16.39 -25.97
N GLY A 289 0.92 16.62 -26.44
CA GLY A 289 0.66 17.01 -27.82
C GLY A 289 1.07 15.91 -28.80
N ASP A 290 1.68 16.29 -29.90
CA ASP A 290 2.19 15.39 -30.94
C ASP A 290 3.57 14.79 -30.61
N SER A 291 4.13 15.11 -29.44
CA SER A 291 5.48 14.72 -29.06
C SER A 291 5.50 13.44 -28.22
N ILE A 292 6.28 12.45 -28.68
CA ILE A 292 6.61 11.24 -27.91
C ILE A 292 7.74 11.60 -26.94
N ILE A 293 7.42 11.72 -25.65
CA ILE A 293 8.38 12.05 -24.60
C ILE A 293 8.73 10.77 -23.84
N HIS A 294 9.98 10.31 -23.94
CA HIS A 294 10.48 9.16 -23.18
C HIS A 294 10.96 9.61 -21.81
N SER A 295 10.27 9.17 -20.76
CA SER A 295 10.55 9.56 -19.39
C SER A 295 11.96 9.15 -18.93
N GLN A 296 12.64 10.05 -18.23
CA GLN A 296 13.84 9.74 -17.45
C GLN A 296 13.54 9.48 -15.97
N GLN A 297 12.28 9.65 -15.56
CA GLN A 297 11.78 9.56 -14.18
C GLN A 297 10.94 8.30 -13.92
N GLY A 298 10.94 7.33 -14.84
CA GLY A 298 10.19 6.09 -14.68
C GLY A 298 8.67 6.24 -14.92
N LEU A 299 8.25 7.21 -15.72
CA LEU A 299 6.88 7.33 -16.24
C LEU A 299 6.71 6.54 -17.54
N LEU A 300 5.46 6.25 -17.89
CA LEU A 300 5.09 5.58 -19.13
C LEU A 300 4.88 6.61 -20.24
N THR A 301 5.36 6.31 -21.44
CA THR A 301 5.00 7.05 -22.66
C THR A 301 3.89 6.31 -23.38
N THR A 302 2.77 6.98 -23.68
CA THR A 302 1.59 6.32 -24.24
C THR A 302 0.87 7.20 -25.26
N VAL A 303 -0.07 6.62 -26.02
CA VAL A 303 -0.97 7.40 -26.87
C VAL A 303 -2.11 7.93 -26.00
N ALA A 304 -2.42 9.23 -26.13
CA ALA A 304 -3.56 9.85 -25.47
C ALA A 304 -4.85 9.64 -26.27
N TYR A 305 -4.83 9.91 -27.58
CA TYR A 305 -5.95 9.69 -28.50
C TYR A 305 -5.53 9.95 -29.94
N LYS A 306 -6.32 9.46 -30.90
CA LYS A 306 -6.24 9.87 -32.31
C LYS A 306 -7.64 10.11 -32.86
N LEU A 307 -7.99 11.36 -33.14
CA LEU A 307 -9.37 11.76 -33.48
C LEU A 307 -9.69 11.61 -34.98
N GLY A 308 -9.52 10.39 -35.48
CA GLY A 308 -9.82 10.02 -36.86
C GLY A 308 -8.61 9.44 -37.61
N PRO A 309 -8.83 8.75 -38.75
CA PRO A 309 -7.77 8.03 -39.45
C PRO A 309 -6.62 8.92 -39.93
N ASP A 310 -6.95 10.13 -40.39
CA ASP A 310 -6.01 11.11 -40.96
C ASP A 310 -5.57 12.19 -39.96
N ALA A 311 -6.13 12.20 -38.76
CA ALA A 311 -5.74 13.13 -37.71
C ALA A 311 -4.36 12.77 -37.14
N PRO A 312 -3.53 13.76 -36.74
CA PRO A 312 -2.31 13.47 -36.03
C PRO A 312 -2.63 12.81 -34.67
N PRO A 313 -1.81 11.85 -34.22
CA PRO A 313 -1.94 11.31 -32.88
C PRO A 313 -1.53 12.34 -31.83
N VAL A 314 -2.15 12.24 -30.65
CA VAL A 314 -1.71 12.93 -29.45
C VAL A 314 -1.20 11.90 -28.46
N TYR A 315 -0.11 12.22 -27.77
CA TYR A 315 0.56 11.36 -26.80
C TYR A 315 0.39 11.89 -25.38
N ALA A 316 0.74 11.05 -24.42
CA ALA A 316 0.76 11.39 -23.02
C ALA A 316 1.94 10.75 -22.29
N LEU A 317 2.35 11.40 -21.19
CA LEU A 317 3.03 10.72 -20.09
C LEU A 317 2.00 10.24 -19.10
N GLU A 318 2.19 9.03 -18.58
CA GLU A 318 1.35 8.43 -17.56
C GLU A 318 2.19 7.99 -16.37
N GLY A 319 1.73 8.32 -15.17
CA GLY A 319 2.26 7.79 -13.92
C GLY A 319 1.14 7.25 -13.06
N SER A 320 1.42 6.15 -12.37
CA SER A 320 0.45 5.45 -11.55
C SER A 320 0.93 5.33 -10.11
N VAL A 321 0.00 5.62 -9.20
CA VAL A 321 0.08 5.31 -7.78
C VAL A 321 -0.81 4.10 -7.57
N ALA A 322 -0.23 2.92 -7.33
CA ALA A 322 -1.03 1.70 -7.30
C ALA A 322 -1.96 1.61 -6.08
N ILE A 323 -1.51 2.11 -4.93
CA ILE A 323 -2.21 1.98 -3.65
C ILE A 323 -2.67 3.37 -3.20
N ALA A 324 -3.96 3.68 -3.44
CA ALA A 324 -4.62 4.90 -2.97
C ALA A 324 -5.95 4.58 -2.27
N GLY A 325 -7.02 4.34 -3.04
CA GLY A 325 -8.31 3.89 -2.49
C GLY A 325 -8.23 2.53 -1.81
N ASP A 326 -7.25 1.70 -2.19
CA ASP A 326 -6.95 0.45 -1.47
C ASP A 326 -6.43 0.68 -0.06
N THR A 327 -5.76 1.81 0.22
CA THR A 327 -5.40 2.19 1.59
C THR A 327 -6.64 2.41 2.43
N LEU A 328 -7.65 3.11 1.91
CA LEU A 328 -8.89 3.37 2.64
C LEU A 328 -9.73 2.10 2.83
N GLN A 329 -9.79 1.24 1.81
CA GLN A 329 -10.41 -0.08 1.95
C GLN A 329 -9.69 -0.94 3.00
N TRP A 330 -8.36 -0.91 3.04
CA TRP A 330 -7.58 -1.62 4.06
C TRP A 330 -7.81 -1.07 5.47
N LEU A 331 -7.98 0.24 5.65
CA LEU A 331 -8.37 0.81 6.95
C LEU A 331 -9.74 0.28 7.42
N ARG A 332 -10.68 0.05 6.48
CA ARG A 332 -12.01 -0.50 6.77
C ARG A 332 -11.99 -2.00 7.03
N ASP A 333 -11.49 -2.77 6.07
CA ASP A 333 -11.59 -4.24 6.06
C ASP A 333 -10.45 -4.92 6.83
N GLY A 334 -9.29 -4.26 6.91
CA GLY A 334 -8.09 -4.81 7.50
C GLY A 334 -7.93 -4.42 8.96
N LEU A 335 -7.92 -3.12 9.24
CA LEU A 335 -7.76 -2.60 10.60
C LEU A 335 -9.08 -2.30 11.32
N GLU A 336 -10.20 -2.27 10.60
CA GLU A 336 -11.51 -1.92 11.17
C GLU A 336 -11.55 -0.54 11.84
N LEU A 337 -10.69 0.40 11.38
CA LEU A 337 -10.62 1.76 11.93
C LEU A 337 -11.76 2.66 11.44
N ILE A 338 -12.40 2.29 10.33
CA ILE A 338 -13.53 2.99 9.73
C ILE A 338 -14.61 1.98 9.34
N SER A 339 -15.89 2.41 9.37
CA SER A 339 -17.01 1.56 8.94
C SER A 339 -17.30 1.71 7.45
N ASP A 340 -17.28 2.94 6.93
CA ASP A 340 -17.38 3.24 5.50
C ASP A 340 -16.21 4.14 5.06
N VAL A 341 -15.77 3.99 3.81
CA VAL A 341 -14.79 4.88 3.19
C VAL A 341 -15.34 6.31 3.07
N GLN A 342 -16.67 6.47 3.00
CA GLN A 342 -17.32 7.78 3.00
C GLN A 342 -17.11 8.56 4.31
N ASP A 343 -16.88 7.87 5.43
CA ASP A 343 -16.67 8.50 6.74
C ASP A 343 -15.29 9.18 6.86
N THR A 344 -14.38 8.89 5.93
CA THR A 344 -12.99 9.34 5.99
C THR A 344 -12.84 10.87 5.98
N GLU A 345 -13.73 11.60 5.29
CA GLU A 345 -13.70 13.07 5.28
C GLU A 345 -14.02 13.64 6.67
N ALA A 346 -15.08 13.13 7.31
CA ALA A 346 -15.51 13.59 8.62
C ALA A 346 -14.44 13.28 9.68
N LEU A 347 -13.95 12.03 9.72
CA LEU A 347 -12.94 11.59 10.67
C LEU A 347 -11.62 12.37 10.53
N ALA A 348 -11.11 12.51 9.30
CA ALA A 348 -9.86 13.24 9.07
C ALA A 348 -9.97 14.75 9.34
N SER A 349 -11.19 15.30 9.37
CA SER A 349 -11.45 16.70 9.71
C SER A 349 -11.47 16.97 11.22
N GLU A 350 -11.51 15.93 12.07
CA GLU A 350 -11.46 16.09 13.53
C GLU A 350 -10.05 16.39 14.08
N VAL A 351 -9.03 16.28 13.22
CA VAL A 351 -7.62 16.49 13.56
C VAL A 351 -6.96 17.40 12.55
N ASN A 352 -6.07 18.27 13.03
CA ASN A 352 -5.24 19.13 12.19
C ASN A 352 -3.80 18.62 12.16
N ASP A 353 -3.08 19.02 11.11
CA ASP A 353 -1.70 18.61 10.88
C ASP A 353 -0.71 19.29 11.86
N ASP A 354 -1.13 20.41 12.47
CA ASP A 354 -0.39 21.13 13.52
C ASP A 354 -0.63 20.56 14.93
N ASP A 355 -1.52 19.58 15.07
CA ASP A 355 -1.80 18.96 16.37
C ASP A 355 -0.66 18.01 16.78
N GLU A 356 -0.41 17.91 18.09
CA GLU A 356 0.49 16.89 18.65
C GLU A 356 -0.03 15.49 18.28
N GLY A 357 0.56 14.88 17.24
CA GLY A 357 -0.01 13.66 16.65
C GLY A 357 0.21 13.50 15.15
N SER A 358 0.83 14.46 14.44
CA SER A 358 1.12 14.33 13.00
C SER A 358 1.97 13.09 12.71
N ILE A 359 1.38 12.11 12.01
CA ILE A 359 2.08 10.90 11.58
C ILE A 359 2.21 10.90 10.06
N CYS A 360 3.26 10.24 9.56
CA CYS A 360 3.41 9.99 8.13
C CYS A 360 3.13 8.52 7.86
N PHE A 361 2.25 8.22 6.90
CA PHE A 361 1.95 6.86 6.48
C PHE A 361 2.31 6.65 5.02
N VAL A 362 3.22 5.72 4.73
CA VAL A 362 3.55 5.30 3.36
C VAL A 362 2.94 3.92 3.11
N PRO A 363 1.86 3.80 2.31
CA PRO A 363 1.14 2.53 2.12
C PRO A 363 1.76 1.65 1.00
N ALA A 364 3.04 1.30 1.13
CA ALA A 364 3.77 0.48 0.14
C ALA A 364 3.45 -1.03 0.25
N PHE A 365 2.16 -1.41 0.25
CA PHE A 365 1.72 -2.78 0.55
C PHE A 365 2.30 -3.85 -0.37
N ASN A 366 2.45 -3.52 -1.66
CA ASN A 366 3.01 -4.40 -2.69
C ASN A 366 4.28 -3.78 -3.33
N GLY A 367 5.01 -2.98 -2.55
CA GLY A 367 6.09 -2.13 -3.05
C GLY A 367 5.62 -0.76 -3.53
N LEU A 368 6.57 0.04 -4.03
CA LEU A 368 6.32 1.35 -4.62
C LEU A 368 6.33 1.26 -6.14
N TYR A 369 5.39 1.95 -6.79
CA TYR A 369 5.30 2.06 -8.25
C TYR A 369 5.96 3.35 -8.72
N SER A 370 5.46 3.96 -9.80
CA SER A 370 6.02 5.20 -10.33
C SER A 370 6.05 6.31 -9.26
N PRO A 371 7.13 7.11 -9.17
CA PRO A 371 8.37 7.05 -9.96
C PRO A 371 9.44 6.07 -9.44
N TYR A 372 9.22 5.41 -8.29
CA TYR A 372 10.25 4.69 -7.55
C TYR A 372 10.52 3.24 -8.02
N TRP A 373 9.49 2.49 -8.42
CA TRP A 373 9.57 1.10 -8.90
C TRP A 373 10.36 0.14 -7.99
N ARG A 374 10.05 0.16 -6.68
CA ARG A 374 10.74 -0.62 -5.64
C ARG A 374 9.85 -1.75 -5.11
N LYS A 375 10.12 -2.99 -5.54
CA LYS A 375 9.41 -4.20 -5.09
C LYS A 375 9.71 -4.59 -3.63
N ASP A 376 10.85 -4.15 -3.12
CA ASP A 376 11.37 -4.41 -1.78
C ASP A 376 10.81 -3.46 -0.69
N ALA A 377 10.04 -2.45 -1.11
CA ALA A 377 9.41 -1.53 -0.18
C ALA A 377 8.21 -2.17 0.53
N ARG A 378 8.01 -1.84 1.81
CA ARG A 378 6.82 -2.24 2.60
C ARG A 378 6.25 -1.04 3.33
N GLY A 379 4.97 -1.11 3.71
CA GLY A 379 4.29 0.00 4.33
C GLY A 379 4.89 0.38 5.69
N ILE A 380 4.90 1.68 5.98
CA ILE A 380 5.47 2.22 7.23
C ILE A 380 4.60 3.37 7.75
N MET A 381 4.33 3.38 9.06
CA MET A 381 3.73 4.52 9.77
C MET A 381 4.75 5.08 10.75
N CYS A 382 5.07 6.37 10.64
CA CYS A 382 6.10 7.02 11.44
C CYS A 382 5.56 8.24 12.19
N GLY A 383 6.15 8.55 13.35
CA GLY A 383 5.80 9.73 14.14
C GLY A 383 4.73 9.48 15.20
N ILE A 384 4.40 8.21 15.47
CA ILE A 384 3.35 7.83 16.43
C ILE A 384 3.74 8.31 17.83
N ASN A 385 2.78 8.89 18.55
CA ASN A 385 2.93 9.28 19.94
C ASN A 385 1.67 8.91 20.75
N GLY A 386 1.68 9.13 22.06
CA GLY A 386 0.58 8.74 22.95
C GLY A 386 -0.76 9.47 22.69
N LYS A 387 -0.75 10.56 21.91
CA LYS A 387 -1.95 11.31 21.50
C LYS A 387 -2.46 10.93 20.10
N THR A 388 -1.71 10.12 19.35
CA THR A 388 -2.15 9.61 18.05
C THR A 388 -3.46 8.84 18.22
N ARG A 389 -4.44 9.11 17.37
CA ARG A 389 -5.76 8.47 17.35
C ARG A 389 -6.07 7.94 15.97
N ARG A 390 -7.11 7.12 15.82
CA ARG A 390 -7.55 6.61 14.51
C ARG A 390 -7.79 7.74 13.48
N GLU A 391 -8.29 8.91 13.90
CA GLU A 391 -8.53 10.04 13.00
C GLU A 391 -7.23 10.53 12.34
N HIS A 392 -6.11 10.51 13.08
CA HIS A 392 -4.78 10.86 12.56
C HIS A 392 -4.29 9.83 11.52
N ILE A 393 -4.60 8.54 11.71
CA ILE A 393 -4.27 7.49 10.73
C ILE A 393 -5.09 7.67 9.45
N VAL A 394 -6.39 7.94 9.57
CA VAL A 394 -7.26 8.21 8.42
C VAL A 394 -6.76 9.44 7.65
N ARG A 395 -6.41 10.52 8.35
CA ARG A 395 -5.84 11.71 7.72
C ARG A 395 -4.50 11.42 7.03
N ALA A 396 -3.57 10.75 7.69
CA ALA A 396 -2.28 10.40 7.11
C ALA A 396 -2.43 9.48 5.89
N ALA A 397 -3.43 8.60 5.86
CA ALA A 397 -3.76 7.80 4.68
C ALA A 397 -4.19 8.67 3.50
N LEU A 398 -5.06 9.68 3.71
CA LEU A 398 -5.44 10.62 2.66
C LEU A 398 -4.23 11.47 2.19
N GLU A 399 -3.44 11.98 3.11
CA GLU A 399 -2.23 12.76 2.80
C GLU A 399 -1.20 11.93 2.02
N SER A 400 -1.08 10.63 2.32
CA SER A 400 -0.22 9.71 1.56
C SER A 400 -0.57 9.65 0.09
N VAL A 401 -1.87 9.69 -0.25
CA VAL A 401 -2.35 9.74 -1.64
C VAL A 401 -1.92 11.05 -2.29
N CYS A 402 -2.05 12.17 -1.56
CA CYS A 402 -1.63 13.48 -2.04
C CYS A 402 -0.13 13.57 -2.33
N HIS A 403 0.69 13.01 -1.44
CA HIS A 403 2.14 12.97 -1.58
C HIS A 403 2.58 12.06 -2.73
N GLN A 404 2.02 10.86 -2.85
CA GLN A 404 2.32 9.97 -3.98
C GLN A 404 1.93 10.62 -5.32
N THR A 405 0.75 11.26 -5.38
CA THR A 405 0.29 12.03 -6.56
C THR A 405 1.25 13.18 -6.90
N ARG A 406 1.76 13.89 -5.88
CA ARG A 406 2.78 14.94 -6.06
C ARG A 406 4.10 14.38 -6.58
N SER A 407 4.56 13.23 -6.11
CA SER A 407 5.78 12.61 -6.62
C SER A 407 5.68 12.32 -8.12
N VAL A 408 4.53 11.80 -8.56
CA VAL A 408 4.26 11.58 -9.99
C VAL A 408 4.17 12.89 -10.76
N ALA A 409 3.47 13.90 -10.23
CA ALA A 409 3.36 15.22 -10.85
C ALA A 409 4.74 15.91 -10.99
N THR A 410 5.61 15.75 -9.99
CA THR A 410 6.97 16.29 -10.00
C THR A 410 7.83 15.60 -11.06
N ALA A 411 7.73 14.27 -11.17
CA ALA A 411 8.37 13.51 -12.24
C ALA A 411 7.89 13.97 -13.63
N MET A 412 6.58 14.20 -13.80
CA MET A 412 6.02 14.71 -15.06
C MET A 412 6.55 16.11 -15.39
N ALA A 413 6.62 17.00 -14.41
CA ALA A 413 7.15 18.35 -14.59
C ALA A 413 8.63 18.33 -15.00
N ALA A 414 9.42 17.38 -14.47
CA ALA A 414 10.83 17.21 -14.80
C ALA A 414 11.06 16.69 -16.23
N ASP A 415 10.19 15.80 -16.73
CA ASP A 415 10.25 15.31 -18.12
C ASP A 415 9.62 16.27 -19.13
N CYS A 416 8.73 17.16 -18.68
CA CYS A 416 7.95 18.07 -19.54
C CYS A 416 8.05 19.54 -19.09
N ALA A 417 6.91 20.16 -18.79
CA ALA A 417 6.79 21.53 -18.33
C ALA A 417 6.02 21.55 -16.99
N PRO A 418 6.18 22.62 -16.18
CA PRO A 418 5.44 22.77 -14.94
C PRO A 418 3.93 22.65 -15.13
N LEU A 419 3.26 21.98 -14.21
CA LEU A 419 1.81 21.80 -14.22
C LEU A 419 1.13 23.11 -13.78
N GLY A 420 0.15 23.58 -14.54
CA GLY A 420 -0.60 24.80 -14.18
C GLY A 420 -1.82 24.57 -13.28
N ARG A 421 -2.45 23.39 -13.39
CA ARG A 421 -3.60 22.95 -12.59
C ARG A 421 -3.78 21.44 -12.76
N LEU A 422 -4.45 20.80 -11.81
CA LEU A 422 -4.79 19.38 -11.87
C LEU A 422 -6.31 19.21 -12.02
N LEU A 423 -6.74 18.46 -13.03
CA LEU A 423 -8.13 18.03 -13.17
C LEU A 423 -8.32 16.69 -12.44
N ALA A 424 -9.26 16.63 -11.51
CA ALA A 424 -9.49 15.45 -10.67
C ALA A 424 -10.81 14.77 -11.03
N ASP A 425 -10.83 13.44 -11.05
CA ASP A 425 -12.05 12.61 -11.11
C ASP A 425 -11.84 11.31 -10.30
N GLY A 426 -12.82 10.40 -10.34
CA GLY A 426 -12.79 9.15 -9.59
C GLY A 426 -13.50 9.23 -8.24
N GLY A 427 -13.73 8.05 -7.63
CA GLY A 427 -14.54 7.93 -6.41
C GLY A 427 -13.99 8.71 -5.22
N MET A 428 -12.67 8.70 -5.01
CA MET A 428 -12.05 9.41 -3.89
C MET A 428 -12.10 10.93 -4.07
N ALA A 429 -12.19 11.43 -5.31
CA ALA A 429 -12.27 12.87 -5.55
C ALA A 429 -13.57 13.49 -5.00
N GLN A 430 -14.56 12.69 -4.62
CA GLN A 430 -15.74 13.16 -3.87
C GLN A 430 -15.35 13.74 -2.49
N ASN A 431 -14.25 13.26 -1.90
CA ASN A 431 -13.74 13.76 -0.62
C ASN A 431 -13.13 15.15 -0.81
N SER A 432 -13.80 16.18 -0.28
CA SER A 432 -13.42 17.58 -0.45
C SER A 432 -12.16 17.94 0.34
N LEU A 433 -11.95 17.30 1.50
CA LEU A 433 -10.72 17.44 2.27
C LEU A 433 -9.51 16.89 1.49
N LEU A 434 -9.64 15.73 0.84
CA LEU A 434 -8.60 15.17 -0.03
C LEU A 434 -8.26 16.12 -1.19
N MET A 435 -9.28 16.70 -1.84
CA MET A 435 -9.05 17.65 -2.95
C MET A 435 -8.36 18.94 -2.47
N GLN A 436 -8.72 19.44 -1.29
CA GLN A 436 -8.05 20.58 -0.69
C GLN A 436 -6.60 20.26 -0.32
N MET A 437 -6.34 19.15 0.40
CA MET A 437 -4.99 18.70 0.73
C MET A 437 -4.15 18.45 -0.52
N GLN A 438 -4.75 17.94 -1.59
CA GLN A 438 -4.05 17.74 -2.86
C GLN A 438 -3.62 19.06 -3.50
N ALA A 439 -4.48 20.09 -3.49
CA ALA A 439 -4.15 21.43 -3.96
C ALA A 439 -3.05 22.06 -3.08
N ASP A 440 -3.18 21.92 -1.77
CA ASP A 440 -2.22 22.41 -0.79
C ASP A 440 -0.84 21.77 -0.98
N ILE A 441 -0.76 20.45 -1.16
CA ILE A 441 0.50 19.72 -1.34
C ILE A 441 1.13 19.98 -2.71
N LEU A 442 0.35 20.08 -3.78
CA LEU A 442 0.88 20.37 -5.12
C LEU A 442 1.28 21.84 -5.29
N GLY A 443 0.60 22.76 -4.58
CA GLY A 443 0.76 24.20 -4.79
C GLY A 443 0.13 24.72 -6.09
N ILE A 444 -0.81 23.97 -6.69
CA ILE A 444 -1.55 24.38 -7.89
C ILE A 444 -3.06 24.12 -7.70
N PRO A 445 -3.95 24.83 -8.42
CA PRO A 445 -5.38 24.58 -8.32
C PRO A 445 -5.76 23.15 -8.71
N VAL A 446 -6.63 22.52 -7.92
CA VAL A 446 -7.29 21.24 -8.25
C VAL A 446 -8.73 21.53 -8.64
N ILE A 447 -9.15 21.02 -9.79
CA ILE A 447 -10.48 21.25 -10.35
C ILE A 447 -11.21 19.92 -10.41
N ARG A 448 -12.36 19.83 -9.75
CA ARG A 448 -13.22 18.65 -9.73
C ARG A 448 -14.54 18.95 -10.44
N PRO A 449 -14.86 18.30 -11.58
CA PRO A 449 -16.16 18.46 -12.21
C PRO A 449 -17.27 17.87 -11.32
N LEU A 450 -18.46 18.48 -11.31
CA LEU A 450 -19.61 17.93 -10.59
C LEU A 450 -20.13 16.63 -11.23
N MET A 451 -19.94 16.47 -12.54
CA MET A 451 -20.20 15.22 -13.25
C MET A 451 -18.92 14.36 -13.19
N MET A 452 -18.97 13.28 -12.40
CA MET A 452 -17.79 12.46 -12.06
C MET A 452 -17.44 11.38 -13.09
N GLU A 453 -18.31 11.12 -14.07
CA GLU A 453 -18.18 10.06 -15.08
C GLU A 453 -17.36 10.54 -16.29
N SER A 454 -16.17 11.11 -16.04
CA SER A 454 -15.28 11.66 -17.08
C SER A 454 -14.84 10.60 -18.09
N THR A 455 -14.61 9.37 -17.63
CA THR A 455 -14.25 8.20 -18.46
C THR A 455 -15.31 7.95 -19.54
N ALA A 456 -16.56 7.73 -19.15
CA ALA A 456 -17.68 7.56 -20.07
C ALA A 456 -17.90 8.78 -20.98
N LEU A 457 -17.78 10.00 -20.44
CA LEU A 457 -17.90 11.23 -21.22
C LEU A 457 -16.83 11.30 -22.32
N GLY A 458 -15.60 10.89 -22.04
CA GLY A 458 -14.53 10.83 -23.03
C GLY A 458 -14.86 9.94 -24.22
N ALA A 459 -15.39 8.74 -23.95
CA ALA A 459 -15.85 7.80 -24.97
C ALA A 459 -17.01 8.41 -25.81
N ALA A 460 -17.95 9.08 -25.16
CA ALA A 460 -19.05 9.77 -25.84
C ALA A 460 -18.56 10.92 -26.74
N ILE A 461 -17.60 11.72 -26.27
CA ILE A 461 -16.99 12.82 -27.03
C ILE A 461 -16.35 12.29 -28.31
N VAL A 462 -15.54 11.21 -28.25
CA VAL A 462 -14.88 10.69 -29.44
C VAL A 462 -15.86 10.06 -30.43
N ALA A 463 -16.87 9.33 -29.95
CA ALA A 463 -17.92 8.78 -30.80
C ALA A 463 -18.74 9.89 -31.48
N GLY A 464 -19.15 10.89 -30.72
CA GLY A 464 -19.90 12.03 -31.25
C GLY A 464 -19.08 12.88 -32.24
N ARG A 465 -17.75 12.99 -32.06
CA ARG A 465 -16.84 13.63 -33.01
C ARG A 465 -16.72 12.84 -34.31
N ALA A 466 -16.60 11.52 -34.25
CA ALA A 466 -16.58 10.67 -35.44
C ALA A 466 -17.87 10.81 -36.27
N LEU A 467 -19.01 10.96 -35.58
CA LEU A 467 -20.33 11.13 -36.19
C LEU A 467 -20.69 12.58 -36.53
N ARG A 468 -19.82 13.55 -36.19
CA ARG A 468 -20.02 14.99 -36.40
C ARG A 468 -21.29 15.55 -35.75
N VAL A 469 -21.70 14.97 -34.63
CA VAL A 469 -22.84 15.43 -33.81
C VAL A 469 -22.41 16.09 -32.50
N TRP A 470 -21.14 15.91 -32.10
CA TRP A 470 -20.59 16.58 -30.94
C TRP A 470 -20.05 17.97 -31.31
N PRO A 471 -20.36 19.03 -30.54
CA PRO A 471 -19.83 20.37 -30.77
C PRO A 471 -18.30 20.39 -30.75
N THR A 472 -17.70 21.25 -31.59
CA THR A 472 -16.23 21.44 -31.60
C THR A 472 -15.72 21.99 -30.26
N SER A 473 -16.47 22.89 -29.66
CA SER A 473 -16.25 23.37 -28.30
C SER A 473 -17.11 22.57 -27.34
N THR A 474 -16.54 21.52 -26.75
CA THR A 474 -17.21 20.71 -25.73
C THR A 474 -17.55 21.60 -24.53
N PRO A 475 -18.83 21.71 -24.13
CA PRO A 475 -19.21 22.40 -22.89
C PRO A 475 -18.53 21.75 -21.70
N SER A 476 -17.85 22.53 -20.86
CA SER A 476 -17.32 22.02 -19.60
C SER A 476 -18.45 21.88 -18.59
N PRO A 477 -18.58 20.73 -17.89
CA PRO A 477 -19.51 20.62 -16.79
C PRO A 477 -19.14 21.63 -15.69
N PRO A 478 -20.10 22.06 -14.84
CA PRO A 478 -19.79 22.82 -13.65
C PRO A 478 -18.75 22.07 -12.79
N ALA A 479 -17.89 22.81 -12.09
CA ALA A 479 -16.78 22.23 -11.33
C ALA A 479 -16.48 23.04 -10.07
N ASP A 480 -16.02 22.35 -9.03
CA ASP A 480 -15.41 22.94 -7.85
C ASP A 480 -13.92 23.23 -8.15
N THR A 481 -13.39 24.31 -7.59
CA THR A 481 -11.97 24.64 -7.68
C THR A 481 -11.40 24.82 -6.28
N PHE A 482 -10.46 23.95 -5.93
CA PHE A 482 -9.70 23.99 -4.69
C PHE A 482 -8.42 24.76 -4.95
N ILE A 483 -8.23 25.85 -4.22
CA ILE A 483 -7.06 26.74 -4.36
C ILE A 483 -6.11 26.41 -3.20
N PRO A 484 -4.78 26.31 -3.46
CA PRO A 484 -3.81 26.09 -2.41
C PRO A 484 -3.94 27.16 -1.31
N ALA A 485 -4.17 26.72 -0.09
CA ALA A 485 -4.29 27.55 1.12
C ALA A 485 -3.00 27.59 1.93
N THR A 486 -2.06 26.67 1.68
CA THR A 486 -0.79 26.58 2.41
C THR A 486 0.34 27.36 1.73
N THR A 487 1.32 27.77 2.54
CA THR A 487 2.55 28.43 2.07
C THR A 487 3.50 27.44 1.38
N SER A 488 4.51 27.97 0.67
CA SER A 488 5.59 27.16 0.10
C SER A 488 6.42 26.45 1.16
N GLU A 489 6.69 27.15 2.26
CA GLU A 489 7.49 26.69 3.37
C GLU A 489 6.83 25.51 4.07
N GLU A 490 5.52 25.61 4.36
CA GLU A 490 4.73 24.51 4.92
C GLU A 490 4.67 23.30 3.99
N ARG A 491 4.52 23.51 2.67
CA ARG A 491 4.58 22.43 1.67
C ARG A 491 5.91 21.71 1.65
N ASP A 492 7.01 22.45 1.82
CA ASP A 492 8.36 21.89 1.82
C ASP A 492 8.65 21.12 3.10
N ILE A 493 8.19 21.60 4.26
CA ILE A 493 8.28 20.84 5.52
C ILE A 493 7.55 19.49 5.38
N ARG A 494 6.31 19.50 4.87
CA ARG A 494 5.55 18.27 4.60
C ARG A 494 6.27 17.36 3.60
N ARG A 495 6.87 17.94 2.55
CA ARG A 495 7.66 17.19 1.56
C ARG A 495 8.80 16.43 2.23
N VAL A 496 9.59 17.12 3.03
CA VAL A 496 10.79 16.55 3.67
C VAL A 496 10.40 15.42 4.60
N ARG A 497 9.37 15.62 5.44
CA ARG A 497 8.83 14.56 6.32
C ARG A 497 8.37 13.33 5.54
N TRP A 498 7.67 13.54 4.43
CA TRP A 498 7.25 12.45 3.53
C TRP A 498 8.45 11.71 2.92
N GLU A 499 9.43 12.43 2.40
CA GLU A 499 10.64 11.84 1.79
C GLU A 499 11.46 11.04 2.81
N GLU A 500 11.58 11.51 4.05
CA GLU A 500 12.22 10.78 5.15
C GLU A 500 11.48 9.48 5.48
N ALA A 501 10.14 9.52 5.57
CA ALA A 501 9.34 8.31 5.79
C ALA A 501 9.44 7.34 4.61
N LEU A 502 9.44 7.86 3.38
CA LEU A 502 9.61 7.06 2.17
C LEU A 502 10.97 6.35 2.14
N ASN A 503 12.05 7.03 2.50
CA ASN A 503 13.38 6.40 2.56
C ASN A 503 13.42 5.26 3.59
N LYS A 504 12.68 5.39 4.70
CA LYS A 504 12.55 4.33 5.71
C LYS A 504 11.73 3.13 5.25
N CYS A 505 10.91 3.25 4.20
CA CYS A 505 10.10 2.14 3.68
C CYS A 505 10.89 1.20 2.75
N LEU A 506 12.06 1.62 2.27
CA LEU A 506 12.92 0.86 1.36
C LEU A 506 13.72 -0.22 2.09
N ALA A 507 14.12 -1.26 1.35
CA ALA A 507 14.98 -2.36 1.81
C ALA A 507 14.46 -3.08 3.08
N TRP A 508 13.14 -3.24 3.22
CA TRP A 508 12.54 -4.00 4.33
C TRP A 508 12.52 -5.50 4.06
N THR A 509 12.40 -5.91 2.79
CA THR A 509 12.56 -7.32 2.39
C THR A 509 13.90 -7.47 1.66
N SER A 510 14.95 -7.87 2.37
CA SER A 510 16.15 -8.44 1.74
C SER A 510 15.93 -9.92 1.44
N ASP A 511 16.59 -10.48 0.42
CA ASP A 511 16.61 -11.93 0.23
C ASP A 511 17.12 -12.60 1.52
N GLU A 512 16.52 -13.73 1.93
CA GLU A 512 16.96 -14.50 3.13
C GLU A 512 18.46 -14.84 3.09
N SER A 513 19.08 -14.86 1.90
CA SER A 513 20.52 -15.02 1.72
C SER A 513 21.36 -13.82 2.17
N GLU A 514 20.86 -12.58 2.03
CA GLU A 514 21.55 -11.38 2.51
C GLU A 514 21.40 -11.20 4.03
N GLU A 515 20.25 -11.59 4.60
CA GLU A 515 20.07 -11.68 6.06
C GLU A 515 21.05 -12.69 6.68
N LYS A 516 21.27 -13.84 6.02
CA LYS A 516 22.28 -14.84 6.39
C LYS A 516 23.72 -14.35 6.30
N GLU A 517 24.05 -13.47 5.36
CA GLU A 517 25.40 -12.86 5.26
C GLU A 517 25.65 -11.81 6.35
N LYS A 518 24.65 -10.98 6.71
CA LYS A 518 24.74 -10.06 7.87
C LYS A 518 24.94 -10.83 9.18
N LEU A 519 24.22 -11.95 9.36
CA LEU A 519 24.33 -12.83 10.53
C LEU A 519 25.76 -13.40 10.72
N CYS A 520 26.47 -13.72 9.63
CA CYS A 520 27.85 -14.22 9.68
C CYS A 520 28.91 -13.14 10.01
N ALA A 521 28.62 -11.86 9.79
CA ALA A 521 29.56 -10.77 10.08
C ALA A 521 29.58 -10.40 11.57
N ASP A 522 28.43 -10.50 12.24
CA ASP A 522 28.24 -10.09 13.63
C ASP A 522 28.64 -11.17 14.66
N GLU A 523 28.88 -12.42 14.23
CA GLU A 523 29.40 -13.50 15.09
C GLU A 523 30.83 -13.24 15.60
N THR A 524 31.52 -12.19 15.14
CA THR A 524 32.89 -11.88 15.55
C THR A 524 33.01 -11.02 16.80
N ASP A 525 31.92 -10.49 17.37
CA ASP A 525 31.98 -9.65 18.59
C ASP A 525 31.29 -10.30 19.80
N ARG A 526 31.68 -11.54 20.12
CA ARG A 526 31.50 -12.06 21.48
C ARG A 526 32.58 -11.47 22.38
N THR A 527 32.40 -10.22 22.80
CA THR A 527 33.15 -9.72 23.95
C THR A 527 32.78 -10.55 25.17
N THR A 528 33.72 -11.39 25.62
CA THR A 528 33.68 -12.00 26.94
C THR A 528 33.62 -10.87 27.97
N ALA A 529 32.53 -10.80 28.73
CA ALA A 529 32.43 -9.89 29.87
C ALA A 529 33.65 -10.11 30.78
N VAL A 530 34.55 -9.13 30.82
CA VAL A 530 35.66 -9.11 31.76
C VAL A 530 35.05 -8.68 33.08
N ILE A 531 34.63 -9.67 33.87
CA ILE A 531 34.13 -9.44 35.20
C ILE A 531 35.31 -8.89 36.02
N PRO A 532 35.25 -7.64 36.50
CA PRO A 532 36.37 -7.02 37.18
C PRO A 532 36.51 -7.60 38.62
N PRO A 533 37.67 -7.66 39.34
CA PRO A 533 37.86 -8.47 40.58
C PRO A 533 37.72 -7.84 42.00
N GLY A 534 36.89 -8.40 42.94
CA GLY A 534 36.62 -8.12 44.42
C GLY A 534 36.49 -6.69 45.09
N ASP A 535 35.27 -6.16 45.43
CA ASP A 535 34.84 -4.86 46.11
C ASP A 535 34.38 -3.48 45.42
N SER A 536 33.26 -3.34 44.67
CA SER A 536 32.76 -2.05 44.11
C SER A 536 31.31 -2.04 43.57
N ILE A 537 30.66 -0.86 43.54
CA ILE A 537 29.30 -0.65 43.03
C ILE A 537 29.31 -0.80 41.49
N ILE A 538 28.44 -1.66 40.93
CA ILE A 538 28.28 -1.76 39.47
C ILE A 538 27.56 -0.52 38.98
N HIS A 539 28.31 0.40 38.36
CA HIS A 539 27.78 1.47 37.53
C HIS A 539 27.59 0.93 36.11
N SER A 540 26.36 0.99 35.60
CA SER A 540 26.07 0.54 34.23
C SER A 540 26.82 1.37 33.20
N GLN A 541 27.46 0.70 32.23
CA GLN A 541 28.00 1.35 31.04
C GLN A 541 27.04 1.30 29.86
N GLN A 542 25.89 0.65 30.04
CA GLN A 542 24.86 0.40 29.01
C GLN A 542 23.57 1.20 29.26
N GLY A 543 23.63 2.28 30.05
CA GLY A 543 22.48 3.16 30.28
C GLY A 543 21.41 2.57 31.22
N LEU A 544 21.80 1.72 32.17
CA LEU A 544 20.92 1.26 33.25
C LEU A 544 21.15 2.09 34.52
N LEU A 545 20.14 2.14 35.38
CA LEU A 545 20.23 2.82 36.67
C LEU A 545 20.76 1.85 37.72
N THR A 546 21.66 2.31 38.58
CA THR A 546 22.07 1.54 39.77
C THR A 546 21.26 2.00 40.97
N THR A 547 20.50 1.11 41.60
CA THR A 547 19.58 1.42 42.71
C THR A 547 19.83 0.52 43.92
N VAL A 548 19.29 0.88 45.09
CA VAL A 548 19.29 0.01 46.28
C VAL A 548 18.03 -0.86 46.24
N ALA A 549 18.19 -2.16 46.03
CA ALA A 549 17.09 -3.13 46.01
C ALA A 549 16.43 -3.29 47.39
N TYR A 550 17.24 -3.53 48.44
CA TYR A 550 16.76 -3.59 49.82
C TYR A 550 17.90 -3.57 50.85
N LYS A 551 17.58 -3.20 52.10
CA LYS A 551 18.47 -3.36 53.27
C LYS A 551 17.67 -3.95 54.44
N LEU A 552 17.99 -5.17 54.85
CA LEU A 552 17.26 -5.89 55.90
C LEU A 552 17.88 -5.67 57.29
N GLY A 553 17.67 -4.48 57.85
CA GLY A 553 18.13 -4.11 59.21
C GLY A 553 19.30 -3.12 59.22
N PRO A 554 19.59 -2.51 60.38
CA PRO A 554 20.57 -1.41 60.48
C PRO A 554 22.01 -1.85 60.14
N ASP A 555 22.39 -3.06 60.55
CA ASP A 555 23.75 -3.60 60.37
C ASP A 555 23.92 -4.47 59.12
N ALA A 556 22.85 -4.70 58.35
CA ALA A 556 22.94 -5.45 57.11
C ALA A 556 23.54 -4.58 55.99
N PRO A 557 24.43 -5.12 55.13
CA PRO A 557 24.84 -4.40 53.93
C PRO A 557 23.62 -4.19 53.04
N PRO A 558 23.48 -3.03 52.38
CA PRO A 558 22.44 -2.86 51.38
C PRO A 558 22.71 -3.83 50.22
N VAL A 559 21.65 -4.19 49.53
CA VAL A 559 21.67 -4.95 48.29
C VAL A 559 21.31 -3.96 47.20
N TYR A 560 22.13 -3.87 46.16
CA TYR A 560 21.82 -3.01 45.03
C TYR A 560 21.30 -3.83 43.86
N ALA A 561 20.74 -3.13 42.90
CA ALA A 561 20.31 -3.70 41.65
C ALA A 561 20.63 -2.78 40.47
N LEU A 562 20.73 -3.40 39.29
CA LEU A 562 20.57 -2.68 38.04
C LEU A 562 19.09 -2.62 37.70
N GLU A 563 18.65 -1.43 37.36
CA GLU A 563 17.28 -1.07 37.03
C GLU A 563 17.23 -0.58 35.59
N GLY A 564 16.43 -1.24 34.77
CA GLY A 564 16.03 -0.74 33.47
C GLY A 564 14.52 -0.55 33.41
N SER A 565 14.08 0.44 32.65
CA SER A 565 12.66 0.77 32.50
C SER A 565 12.23 0.68 31.04
N VAL A 566 11.15 -0.05 30.81
CA VAL A 566 10.38 -0.06 29.56
C VAL A 566 9.04 0.61 29.89
N ALA A 567 9.05 1.94 29.87
CA ALA A 567 8.01 2.78 30.46
C ALA A 567 6.64 2.69 29.76
N ILE A 568 6.58 2.24 28.51
CA ILE A 568 5.40 2.33 27.64
C ILE A 568 4.67 1.01 27.40
N ALA A 569 5.05 -0.07 28.10
CA ALA A 569 4.49 -1.40 27.86
C ALA A 569 2.97 -1.46 28.10
N GLY A 570 2.50 -0.97 29.26
CA GLY A 570 1.07 -0.89 29.58
C GLY A 570 0.34 0.17 28.74
N ASP A 571 0.98 1.32 28.54
CA ASP A 571 0.44 2.44 27.75
C ASP A 571 0.20 2.06 26.29
N THR A 572 1.01 1.14 25.73
CA THR A 572 0.83 0.63 24.37
C THR A 572 -0.50 -0.10 24.22
N LEU A 573 -0.86 -0.97 25.17
CA LEU A 573 -2.13 -1.69 25.11
C LEU A 573 -3.32 -0.77 25.39
N GLN A 574 -3.16 0.21 26.28
CA GLN A 574 -4.20 1.23 26.50
C GLN A 574 -4.41 2.09 25.26
N TRP A 575 -3.34 2.47 24.56
CA TRP A 575 -3.41 3.23 23.32
C TRP A 575 -4.13 2.45 22.19
N LEU A 576 -3.91 1.14 22.08
CA LEU A 576 -4.65 0.30 21.14
C LEU A 576 -6.16 0.30 21.41
N ARG A 577 -6.57 0.37 22.69
CA ARG A 577 -7.98 0.44 23.12
C ARG A 577 -8.57 1.83 22.94
N ASP A 578 -7.93 2.84 23.52
CA ASP A 578 -8.52 4.18 23.67
C ASP A 578 -8.18 5.11 22.49
N GLY A 579 -7.00 4.93 21.89
CA GLY A 579 -6.53 5.76 20.77
C GLY A 579 -6.96 5.22 19.42
N LEU A 580 -6.80 3.91 19.20
CA LEU A 580 -7.14 3.28 17.91
C LEU A 580 -8.44 2.50 17.92
N GLU A 581 -9.01 2.18 19.08
CA GLU A 581 -10.24 1.37 19.19
C GLU A 581 -10.11 -0.03 18.54
N LEU A 582 -8.89 -0.59 18.48
CA LEU A 582 -8.64 -1.92 17.88
C LEU A 582 -9.05 -3.08 18.80
N ILE A 583 -9.16 -2.82 20.10
CA ILE A 583 -9.56 -3.78 21.13
C ILE A 583 -10.59 -3.13 22.05
N SER A 584 -11.52 -3.92 22.59
CA SER A 584 -12.48 -3.47 23.60
C SER A 584 -11.91 -3.47 25.01
N ASP A 585 -11.15 -4.51 25.35
CA ASP A 585 -10.46 -4.66 26.62
C ASP A 585 -9.02 -5.11 26.40
N VAL A 586 -8.12 -4.73 27.30
CA VAL A 586 -6.72 -5.18 27.30
C VAL A 586 -6.64 -6.70 27.48
N GLN A 587 -7.61 -7.32 28.13
CA GLN A 587 -7.71 -8.78 28.29
C GLN A 587 -7.94 -9.52 26.96
N ASP A 588 -8.53 -8.86 25.96
CA ASP A 588 -8.80 -9.46 24.65
C ASP A 588 -7.52 -9.65 23.81
N THR A 589 -6.42 -8.99 24.21
CA THR A 589 -5.15 -9.00 23.47
C THR A 589 -4.56 -10.39 23.30
N GLU A 590 -4.75 -11.30 24.29
CA GLU A 590 -4.26 -12.68 24.19
C GLU A 590 -4.99 -13.45 23.09
N ALA A 591 -6.32 -13.45 23.13
CA ALA A 591 -7.14 -14.17 22.15
C ALA A 591 -6.88 -13.65 20.73
N LEU A 592 -6.90 -12.33 20.55
CA LEU A 592 -6.73 -11.71 19.25
C LEU A 592 -5.31 -11.93 18.68
N ALA A 593 -4.27 -11.78 19.50
CA ALA A 593 -2.89 -12.02 19.04
C ALA A 593 -2.59 -13.50 18.75
N SER A 594 -3.40 -14.44 19.24
CA SER A 594 -3.32 -15.86 18.91
C SER A 594 -3.97 -16.23 17.59
N GLU A 595 -4.71 -15.33 16.94
CA GLU A 595 -5.33 -15.57 15.62
C GLU A 595 -4.32 -15.42 14.45
N VAL A 596 -3.14 -14.85 14.72
CA VAL A 596 -2.08 -14.68 13.71
C VAL A 596 -1.44 -16.04 13.39
N ASN A 597 -1.45 -16.44 12.11
CA ASN A 597 -0.85 -17.70 11.66
C ASN A 597 0.69 -17.62 11.61
N ASP A 598 1.35 -18.78 11.77
CA ASP A 598 2.82 -18.90 11.73
C ASP A 598 3.43 -18.46 10.38
N ASP A 599 2.70 -18.62 9.26
CA ASP A 599 3.16 -18.18 7.92
C ASP A 599 3.14 -16.65 7.73
N ASP A 600 2.36 -15.93 8.55
CA ASP A 600 2.24 -14.46 8.54
C ASP A 600 3.00 -13.81 9.72
N GLU A 601 3.68 -14.64 10.54
CA GLU A 601 4.37 -14.24 11.77
C GLU A 601 5.57 -13.34 11.46
N GLY A 602 5.65 -12.19 12.12
CA GLY A 602 6.76 -11.24 11.97
C GLY A 602 6.73 -10.38 10.70
N SER A 603 5.58 -10.27 10.02
CA SER A 603 5.40 -9.35 8.88
C SER A 603 5.46 -7.87 9.28
N ILE A 604 5.05 -7.54 10.51
CA ILE A 604 5.02 -6.18 11.06
C ILE A 604 5.89 -6.07 12.32
N CYS A 605 6.61 -4.96 12.45
CA CYS A 605 7.34 -4.60 13.66
C CYS A 605 6.84 -3.25 14.17
N PHE A 606 6.50 -3.15 15.45
CA PHE A 606 6.04 -1.91 16.07
C PHE A 606 6.99 -1.49 17.19
N VAL A 607 7.59 -0.31 17.07
CA VAL A 607 8.34 0.33 18.15
C VAL A 607 7.48 1.49 18.66
N PRO A 608 6.87 1.42 19.87
CA PRO A 608 5.87 2.41 20.27
C PRO A 608 6.46 3.80 20.54
N ALA A 609 7.60 3.89 21.24
CA ALA A 609 8.36 5.12 21.52
C ALA A 609 7.53 6.40 21.76
N PHE A 610 6.38 6.30 22.45
CA PHE A 610 5.39 7.38 22.51
C PHE A 610 5.91 8.67 23.15
N ASN A 611 6.80 8.51 24.14
CA ASN A 611 7.45 9.58 24.89
C ASN A 611 8.98 9.54 24.70
N GLY A 612 9.43 8.99 23.58
CA GLY A 612 10.83 8.59 23.38
C GLY A 612 11.11 7.16 23.87
N LEU A 613 12.40 6.81 23.85
CA LEU A 613 12.90 5.53 24.35
C LEU A 613 13.72 5.76 25.63
N TYR A 614 13.47 4.94 26.64
CA TYR A 614 14.20 4.95 27.91
C TYR A 614 15.38 3.98 27.84
N SER A 615 15.74 3.33 28.95
CA SER A 615 16.83 2.36 29.00
C SER A 615 16.69 1.27 27.92
N PRO A 616 17.79 0.87 27.26
CA PRO A 616 19.15 1.39 27.40
C PRO A 616 19.45 2.66 26.56
N TYR A 617 18.50 3.15 25.77
CA TYR A 617 18.72 4.13 24.71
C TYR A 617 18.71 5.61 25.16
N TRP A 618 17.79 6.00 26.05
CA TRP A 618 17.62 7.39 26.55
C TRP A 618 17.47 8.45 25.45
N ARG A 619 16.55 8.23 24.52
CA ARG A 619 16.30 9.10 23.35
C ARG A 619 14.93 9.76 23.44
N LYS A 620 14.91 11.02 23.91
CA LYS A 620 13.71 11.88 24.06
C LYS A 620 13.03 12.22 22.72
N ASP A 621 13.80 12.19 21.65
CA ASP A 621 13.42 12.57 20.30
C ASP A 621 12.88 11.40 19.46
N ALA A 622 13.07 10.16 19.94
CA ALA A 622 12.50 8.97 19.30
C ALA A 622 10.97 9.07 19.24
N ARG A 623 10.38 8.58 18.15
CA ARG A 623 8.93 8.54 17.93
C ARG A 623 8.50 7.20 17.39
N GLY A 624 7.28 6.81 17.71
CA GLY A 624 6.77 5.50 17.36
C GLY A 624 6.74 5.23 15.87
N ILE A 625 7.02 3.98 15.50
CA ILE A 625 7.08 3.53 14.12
C ILE A 625 6.50 2.11 13.99
N MET A 626 5.68 1.89 12.96
CA MET A 626 5.23 0.56 12.52
C MET A 626 5.83 0.29 11.15
N CYS A 627 6.61 -0.78 11.01
CA CYS A 627 7.30 -1.18 9.79
C CYS A 627 6.77 -2.52 9.27
N GLY A 628 6.76 -2.71 7.94
CA GLY A 628 6.42 -3.99 7.32
C GLY A 628 4.95 -4.19 6.97
N ILE A 629 4.15 -3.13 7.03
CA ILE A 629 2.71 -3.18 6.73
C ILE A 629 2.50 -3.63 5.28
N ASN A 630 1.62 -4.62 5.08
CA ASN A 630 1.24 -5.14 3.77
C ASN A 630 -0.28 -5.29 3.65
N GLY A 631 -0.78 -5.69 2.47
CA GLY A 631 -2.22 -5.80 2.22
C GLY A 631 -2.94 -6.90 3.02
N LYS A 632 -2.19 -7.86 3.58
CA LYS A 632 -2.71 -8.91 4.48
C LYS A 632 -2.67 -8.49 5.95
N THR A 633 -1.96 -7.42 6.32
CA THR A 633 -1.95 -6.92 7.70
C THR A 633 -3.38 -6.62 8.16
N ARG A 634 -3.72 -7.11 9.36
CA ARG A 634 -5.01 -6.94 10.04
C ARG A 634 -4.81 -6.41 11.46
N ARG A 635 -5.88 -6.07 12.17
CA ARG A 635 -5.80 -5.57 13.56
C ARG A 635 -5.07 -6.53 14.50
N GLU A 636 -5.26 -7.85 14.36
CA GLU A 636 -4.61 -8.87 15.19
C GLU A 636 -3.08 -8.84 15.05
N HIS A 637 -2.57 -8.51 13.87
CA HIS A 637 -1.14 -8.36 13.61
C HIS A 637 -0.57 -7.14 14.36
N ILE A 638 -1.32 -6.03 14.46
CA ILE A 638 -0.89 -4.85 15.24
C ILE A 638 -0.86 -5.18 16.73
N VAL A 639 -1.88 -5.89 17.23
CA VAL A 639 -1.94 -6.29 18.64
C VAL A 639 -0.79 -7.25 18.99
N ARG A 640 -0.51 -8.23 18.13
CA ARG A 640 0.64 -9.13 18.26
C ARG A 640 1.96 -8.36 18.26
N ALA A 641 2.17 -7.45 17.30
CA ALA A 641 3.39 -6.64 17.22
C ALA A 641 3.58 -5.75 18.45
N ALA A 642 2.49 -5.25 19.05
CA ALA A 642 2.55 -4.49 20.29
C ALA A 642 3.05 -5.36 21.47
N LEU A 643 2.57 -6.60 21.60
CA LEU A 643 3.06 -7.55 22.62
C LEU A 643 4.53 -7.91 22.39
N GLU A 644 4.91 -8.20 21.13
CA GLU A 644 6.30 -8.50 20.76
C GLU A 644 7.23 -7.31 21.05
N SER A 645 6.76 -6.08 20.85
CA SER A 645 7.54 -4.87 21.16
C SER A 645 7.93 -4.78 22.63
N VAL A 646 7.07 -5.26 23.53
CA VAL A 646 7.37 -5.34 24.97
C VAL A 646 8.47 -6.35 25.18
N CYS A 647 8.34 -7.54 24.58
CA CYS A 647 9.35 -8.59 24.69
C CYS A 647 10.73 -8.18 24.19
N HIS A 648 10.80 -7.48 23.05
CA HIS A 648 12.05 -6.97 22.50
C HIS A 648 12.66 -5.85 23.33
N GLN A 649 11.85 -4.93 23.88
CA GLN A 649 12.36 -3.91 24.80
C GLN A 649 12.89 -4.55 26.10
N THR A 650 12.19 -5.54 26.66
CA THR A 650 12.70 -6.34 27.79
C THR A 650 14.05 -6.98 27.43
N ARG A 651 14.16 -7.53 26.21
CA ARG A 651 15.40 -8.13 25.72
C ARG A 651 16.53 -7.12 25.62
N SER A 652 16.28 -5.91 25.11
CA SER A 652 17.30 -4.85 25.04
C SER A 652 17.85 -4.52 26.43
N VAL A 653 16.98 -4.40 27.44
CA VAL A 653 17.39 -4.20 28.82
C VAL A 653 18.15 -5.41 29.37
N ALA A 654 17.66 -6.62 29.13
CA ALA A 654 18.31 -7.87 29.53
C ALA A 654 19.70 -8.04 28.91
N THR A 655 19.89 -7.65 27.65
CA THR A 655 21.18 -7.67 26.96
C THR A 655 22.13 -6.63 27.56
N ALA A 656 21.66 -5.40 27.79
CA ALA A 656 22.43 -4.37 28.49
C ALA A 656 22.88 -4.86 29.89
N MET A 657 21.97 -5.50 30.63
CA MET A 657 22.26 -6.09 31.93
C MET A 657 23.29 -7.23 31.86
N ALA A 658 23.17 -8.11 30.86
CA ALA A 658 24.10 -9.21 30.68
C ALA A 658 25.51 -8.71 30.30
N ALA A 659 25.61 -7.59 29.60
CA ALA A 659 26.88 -6.93 29.27
C ALA A 659 27.54 -6.27 30.49
N ASP A 660 26.75 -5.64 31.37
CA ASP A 660 27.27 -5.04 32.62
C ASP A 660 27.54 -6.07 33.73
N CYS A 661 26.85 -7.21 33.72
CA CYS A 661 26.90 -8.23 34.76
C CYS A 661 27.24 -9.63 34.19
N ALA A 662 26.32 -10.58 34.33
CA ALA A 662 26.44 -11.96 33.87
C ALA A 662 25.17 -12.34 33.09
N PRO A 663 25.25 -13.36 32.20
CA PRO A 663 24.09 -13.81 31.44
C PRO A 663 22.90 -14.17 32.35
N LEU A 664 21.71 -13.76 31.92
CA LEU A 664 20.47 -14.14 32.57
C LEU A 664 20.17 -15.63 32.36
N GLY A 665 19.63 -16.28 33.40
CA GLY A 665 19.32 -17.70 33.42
C GLY A 665 17.83 -18.00 33.59
N ARG A 666 17.05 -17.01 34.03
CA ARG A 666 15.59 -17.03 34.09
C ARG A 666 15.05 -15.62 34.32
N LEU A 667 13.78 -15.44 33.98
CA LEU A 667 13.01 -14.22 34.15
C LEU A 667 11.88 -14.48 35.15
N LEU A 668 11.68 -13.66 36.20
CA LEU A 668 10.49 -13.76 37.05
C LEU A 668 9.53 -12.63 36.68
N ALA A 669 8.33 -12.97 36.21
CA ALA A 669 7.35 -12.01 35.73
C ALA A 669 6.21 -11.82 36.73
N ASP A 670 5.81 -10.56 36.93
CA ASP A 670 4.72 -10.12 37.79
C ASP A 670 4.04 -8.87 37.21
N GLY A 671 2.89 -8.47 37.77
CA GLY A 671 2.12 -7.32 37.34
C GLY A 671 1.02 -7.65 36.33
N GLY A 672 0.25 -6.63 35.94
CA GLY A 672 -0.96 -6.81 35.13
C GLY A 672 -0.72 -7.52 33.79
N MET A 673 0.37 -7.17 33.10
CA MET A 673 0.71 -7.80 31.81
C MET A 673 1.15 -9.26 31.93
N ALA A 674 1.65 -9.69 33.10
CA ALA A 674 2.03 -11.10 33.31
C ALA A 674 0.82 -12.05 33.27
N GLN A 675 -0.40 -11.53 33.39
CA GLN A 675 -1.62 -12.34 33.22
C GLN A 675 -1.76 -12.90 31.80
N ASN A 676 -1.21 -12.19 30.80
CA ASN A 676 -1.24 -12.64 29.40
C ASN A 676 -0.22 -13.78 29.20
N SER A 677 -0.73 -15.00 29.07
CA SER A 677 0.10 -16.21 28.98
C SER A 677 0.86 -16.28 27.65
N LEU A 678 0.27 -15.75 26.59
CA LEU A 678 0.92 -15.63 25.28
C LEU A 678 2.12 -14.68 25.34
N LEU A 679 2.01 -13.53 26.01
CA LEU A 679 3.11 -12.61 26.25
C LEU A 679 4.23 -13.28 27.04
N MET A 680 3.91 -14.07 28.07
CA MET A 680 4.92 -14.79 28.84
C MET A 680 5.66 -15.83 28.00
N GLN A 681 4.94 -16.53 27.12
CA GLN A 681 5.54 -17.47 26.18
C GLN A 681 6.44 -16.73 25.17
N MET A 682 5.95 -15.66 24.53
CA MET A 682 6.74 -14.81 23.63
C MET A 682 7.99 -14.25 24.31
N GLN A 683 7.89 -13.89 25.58
CA GLN A 683 9.00 -13.37 26.36
C GLN A 683 10.08 -14.45 26.60
N ALA A 684 9.67 -15.68 26.88
CA ALA A 684 10.58 -16.83 27.00
C ALA A 684 11.25 -17.12 25.67
N ASP A 685 10.47 -17.12 24.60
CA ASP A 685 10.94 -17.27 23.23
C ASP A 685 11.97 -16.20 22.90
N ILE A 686 11.63 -14.92 22.89
CA ILE A 686 12.55 -13.84 22.48
C ILE A 686 13.82 -13.75 23.34
N LEU A 687 13.74 -14.01 24.66
CA LEU A 687 14.92 -14.00 25.54
C LEU A 687 15.78 -15.27 25.42
N GLY A 688 15.19 -16.39 25.01
CA GLY A 688 15.86 -17.70 25.04
C GLY A 688 16.10 -18.24 26.45
N ILE A 689 15.37 -17.77 27.46
CA ILE A 689 15.47 -18.24 28.86
C ILE A 689 14.08 -18.53 29.45
N PRO A 690 13.96 -19.38 30.48
CA PRO A 690 12.68 -19.63 31.12
C PRO A 690 12.07 -18.39 31.77
N VAL A 691 10.76 -18.21 31.60
CA VAL A 691 9.95 -17.16 32.27
C VAL A 691 9.08 -17.81 33.32
N ILE A 692 9.12 -17.29 34.55
CA ILE A 692 8.40 -17.84 35.70
C ILE A 692 7.40 -16.79 36.18
N ARG A 693 6.11 -17.13 36.14
CA ARG A 693 5.02 -16.29 36.63
C ARG A 693 4.45 -16.86 37.93
N PRO A 694 4.57 -16.21 39.08
CA PRO A 694 3.90 -16.64 40.31
C PRO A 694 2.38 -16.70 40.13
N LEU A 695 1.72 -17.72 40.71
CA LEU A 695 0.24 -17.78 40.77
C LEU A 695 -0.36 -16.67 41.67
N MET A 696 0.47 -16.08 42.53
CA MET A 696 0.08 -14.97 43.39
C MET A 696 0.52 -13.65 42.74
N MET A 697 -0.45 -12.92 42.18
CA MET A 697 -0.23 -11.72 41.35
C MET A 697 0.12 -10.44 42.14
N GLU A 698 0.08 -10.49 43.47
CA GLU A 698 0.36 -9.32 44.34
C GLU A 698 1.77 -9.43 44.94
N SER A 699 2.77 -9.73 44.12
CA SER A 699 4.13 -10.03 44.62
C SER A 699 4.78 -8.82 45.31
N THR A 700 4.40 -7.60 44.90
CA THR A 700 4.83 -6.35 45.56
C THR A 700 4.37 -6.30 47.01
N ALA A 701 3.09 -6.61 47.27
CA ALA A 701 2.54 -6.67 48.63
C ALA A 701 3.17 -7.81 49.45
N LEU A 702 3.42 -8.97 48.83
CA LEU A 702 4.14 -10.07 49.47
C LEU A 702 5.57 -9.67 49.83
N GLY A 703 6.29 -8.97 48.96
CA GLY A 703 7.63 -8.46 49.24
C GLY A 703 7.64 -7.57 50.49
N ALA A 704 6.75 -6.59 50.55
CA ALA A 704 6.57 -5.72 51.71
C ALA A 704 6.22 -6.52 52.99
N ALA A 705 5.32 -7.50 52.87
CA ALA A 705 4.97 -8.37 53.97
C ALA A 705 6.20 -9.17 54.43
N ILE A 706 6.95 -9.82 53.53
CA ILE A 706 8.13 -10.62 53.87
C ILE A 706 9.14 -9.79 54.66
N VAL A 707 9.40 -8.56 54.22
CA VAL A 707 10.29 -7.62 54.93
C VAL A 707 9.76 -7.34 56.33
N ALA A 708 8.47 -7.01 56.47
CA ALA A 708 7.83 -6.74 57.77
C ALA A 708 7.87 -7.96 58.70
N GLY A 709 7.50 -9.14 58.20
CA GLY A 709 7.51 -10.37 58.98
C GLY A 709 8.91 -10.84 59.36
N ARG A 710 9.94 -10.55 58.55
CA ARG A 710 11.35 -10.77 58.92
C ARG A 710 11.81 -9.79 60.01
N ALA A 711 11.45 -8.52 59.91
CA ALA A 711 11.74 -7.53 60.94
C ALA A 711 11.10 -7.92 62.29
N LEU A 712 9.89 -8.47 62.25
CA LEU A 712 9.15 -8.95 63.43
C LEU A 712 9.55 -10.38 63.87
N ARG A 713 10.46 -11.04 63.14
CA ARG A 713 10.88 -12.44 63.38
C ARG A 713 9.73 -13.45 63.35
N VAL A 714 8.64 -13.13 62.65
CA VAL A 714 7.46 -13.98 62.48
C VAL A 714 7.63 -14.95 61.31
N TRP A 715 8.38 -14.55 60.27
CA TRP A 715 8.71 -15.41 59.14
C TRP A 715 10.12 -16.01 59.25
N PRO A 716 10.31 -17.28 58.85
CA PRO A 716 11.62 -17.92 58.82
C PRO A 716 12.54 -17.25 57.79
N THR A 717 13.85 -17.45 57.96
CA THR A 717 14.89 -16.93 57.06
C THR A 717 14.75 -17.49 55.64
N SER A 718 14.23 -18.70 55.48
CA SER A 718 13.87 -19.31 54.19
C SER A 718 12.37 -19.24 53.96
N THR A 719 11.93 -18.39 53.03
CA THR A 719 10.52 -18.30 52.61
C THR A 719 10.35 -19.20 51.38
N PRO A 720 9.41 -20.17 51.37
CA PRO A 720 9.17 -20.99 50.19
C PRO A 720 8.69 -20.11 49.04
N SER A 721 9.18 -20.41 47.82
CA SER A 721 8.68 -19.73 46.62
C SER A 721 7.19 -20.04 46.44
N PRO A 722 6.36 -19.05 46.08
CA PRO A 722 4.97 -19.32 45.73
C PRO A 722 4.90 -20.28 44.53
N PRO A 723 3.81 -21.08 44.41
CA PRO A 723 3.55 -21.82 43.18
C PRO A 723 3.59 -20.88 41.97
N ALA A 724 4.13 -21.34 40.85
CA ALA A 724 4.34 -20.53 39.67
C ALA A 724 4.19 -21.35 38.38
N ASP A 725 3.70 -20.70 37.33
CA ASP A 725 3.76 -21.21 35.97
C ASP A 725 5.17 -20.97 35.40
N THR A 726 5.66 -21.91 34.60
CA THR A 726 6.96 -21.79 33.93
C THR A 726 6.78 -21.95 32.43
N PHE A 727 7.17 -20.92 31.69
CA PHE A 727 7.20 -20.87 30.23
C PHE A 727 8.63 -21.12 29.77
N ILE A 728 8.79 -22.05 28.84
CA ILE A 728 10.09 -22.48 28.33
C ILE A 728 10.19 -22.03 26.87
N PRO A 729 11.36 -21.53 26.41
CA PRO A 729 11.55 -21.19 25.01
C PRO A 729 11.18 -22.38 24.11
N ALA A 730 10.25 -22.15 23.19
CA ALA A 730 9.78 -23.10 22.18
C ALA A 730 10.38 -22.82 20.80
N THR A 731 10.83 -21.58 20.55
CA THR A 731 11.47 -21.13 19.31
C THR A 731 12.95 -21.51 19.21
N THR A 732 13.43 -21.69 17.99
CA THR A 732 14.85 -21.96 17.70
C THR A 732 15.71 -20.70 17.84
N SER A 733 17.04 -20.84 17.94
CA SER A 733 17.93 -19.67 17.95
C SER A 733 17.88 -18.88 16.65
N GLU A 734 17.75 -19.56 15.51
CA GLU A 734 17.71 -18.94 14.18
C GLU A 734 16.47 -18.04 14.02
N GLU A 735 15.28 -18.54 14.39
CA GLU A 735 14.04 -17.75 14.37
C GLU A 735 14.12 -16.51 15.28
N ARG A 736 14.72 -16.66 16.47
CA ARG A 736 14.94 -15.52 17.39
C ARG A 736 15.85 -14.47 16.80
N ASP A 737 16.92 -14.88 16.12
CA ASP A 737 17.87 -13.97 15.50
C ASP A 737 17.24 -13.21 14.32
N ILE A 738 16.41 -13.86 13.50
CA ILE A 738 15.65 -13.19 12.43
C ILE A 738 14.73 -12.12 13.02
N ARG A 739 13.95 -12.45 14.06
CA ARG A 739 13.05 -11.49 14.74
C ARG A 739 13.83 -10.33 15.36
N ARG A 740 15.01 -10.62 15.93
CA ARG A 740 15.92 -9.62 16.47
C ARG A 740 16.40 -8.64 15.40
N VAL A 741 16.88 -9.12 14.27
CA VAL A 741 17.39 -8.26 13.19
C VAL A 741 16.29 -7.31 12.71
N ARG A 742 15.07 -7.82 12.48
CA ARG A 742 13.91 -6.99 12.09
C ARG A 742 13.58 -5.92 13.13
N TRP A 743 13.61 -6.28 14.42
CA TRP A 743 13.41 -5.33 15.52
C TRP A 743 14.49 -4.24 15.52
N GLU A 744 15.77 -4.61 15.42
CA GLU A 744 16.89 -3.67 15.41
C GLU A 744 16.81 -2.71 14.21
N GLU A 745 16.39 -3.19 13.04
CA GLU A 745 16.14 -2.34 11.87
C GLU A 745 14.99 -1.35 12.08
N ALA A 746 13.87 -1.78 12.68
CA ALA A 746 12.77 -0.87 13.02
C ALA A 746 13.17 0.16 14.09
N LEU A 747 13.93 -0.27 15.10
CA LEU A 747 14.46 0.57 16.16
C LEU A 747 15.39 1.66 15.61
N ASN A 748 16.31 1.31 14.69
CA ASN A 748 17.20 2.28 14.06
C ASN A 748 16.41 3.35 13.28
N LYS A 749 15.31 2.97 12.62
CA LYS A 749 14.42 3.92 11.92
C LYS A 749 13.64 4.83 12.89
N CYS A 750 13.30 4.33 14.08
CA CYS A 750 12.67 5.07 15.18
C CYS A 750 13.61 6.14 15.77
N LEU A 751 14.89 5.81 15.94
CA LEU A 751 15.92 6.68 16.53
C LEU A 751 16.32 7.87 15.64
N ALA A 752 16.10 7.78 14.32
CA ALA A 752 16.45 8.81 13.35
C ALA A 752 15.23 9.61 12.86
N TRP A 753 14.28 9.95 13.75
CA TRP A 753 13.05 10.67 13.36
C TRP A 753 13.23 12.18 13.20
N THR A 754 14.08 12.83 14.01
CA THR A 754 14.46 14.23 13.84
C THR A 754 15.98 14.33 13.87
N SER A 755 16.63 14.44 12.71
CA SER A 755 18.05 14.76 12.65
C SER A 755 18.24 16.27 12.84
N ASP A 756 18.07 16.76 14.07
CA ASP A 756 18.78 17.97 14.45
C ASP A 756 20.22 17.57 14.76
N GLU A 757 21.12 17.70 13.77
CA GLU A 757 22.56 17.47 13.89
C GLU A 757 23.27 18.46 14.88
N SER A 758 22.53 19.09 15.79
CA SER A 758 23.04 20.12 16.71
C SER A 758 23.30 19.65 18.14
N GLU A 759 22.91 18.42 18.53
CA GLU A 759 23.09 17.91 19.91
C GLU A 759 24.20 16.83 20.07
N GLU A 760 25.09 16.63 19.09
CA GLU A 760 26.33 15.86 19.35
C GLU A 760 27.35 16.73 20.12
N LYS A 761 27.27 16.73 21.46
CA LYS A 761 28.37 16.86 22.46
C LYS A 761 27.87 17.35 23.83
N GLU A 762 27.12 16.53 24.55
CA GLU A 762 27.21 16.55 26.01
C GLU A 762 27.73 15.21 26.51
N LYS A 763 29.06 15.15 26.61
CA LYS A 763 29.81 14.10 27.30
C LYS A 763 29.36 14.07 28.76
N LEU A 764 28.68 12.99 29.17
CA LEU A 764 28.63 12.62 30.58
C LEU A 764 30.02 12.15 31.02
N CYS A 765 30.76 13.06 31.66
CA CYS A 765 31.80 12.69 32.61
C CYS A 765 31.11 12.19 33.88
N ALA A 766 31.22 10.91 34.18
CA ALA A 766 31.04 10.39 35.53
C ALA A 766 32.33 9.71 35.96
N ASP A 767 32.87 10.23 37.05
CA ASP A 767 34.16 9.90 37.66
C ASP A 767 34.30 8.43 38.07
N GLU A 768 35.57 8.06 38.15
CA GLU A 768 36.14 6.80 38.61
C GLU A 768 35.47 6.22 39.86
N THR A 769 35.17 4.92 39.87
CA THR A 769 35.63 4.02 40.96
C THR A 769 35.32 2.55 40.67
N ASP A 770 36.42 1.86 40.36
CA ASP A 770 36.85 0.55 40.86
C ASP A 770 35.91 -0.67 40.73
N ARG A 771 36.49 -1.86 40.72
CA ARG A 771 36.10 -2.86 39.71
C ARG A 771 36.15 -4.29 40.21
N THR A 772 35.01 -4.95 40.46
CA THR A 772 35.10 -6.20 41.25
C THR A 772 33.97 -7.31 41.30
N THR A 773 34.35 -8.61 41.43
CA THR A 773 33.60 -9.86 41.13
C THR A 773 33.12 -10.70 42.34
N ALA A 774 31.89 -11.22 42.30
CA ALA A 774 31.51 -12.66 42.42
C ALA A 774 29.98 -12.90 42.59
N VAL A 775 29.53 -14.12 42.29
CA VAL A 775 28.22 -14.57 41.71
C VAL A 775 27.16 -15.09 42.70
N ILE A 776 25.85 -14.76 42.52
CA ILE A 776 24.66 -15.65 42.74
C ILE A 776 23.47 -15.26 41.76
N PRO A 777 22.37 -16.03 41.61
CA PRO A 777 21.76 -16.35 40.32
C PRO A 777 20.78 -15.27 39.77
N PRO A 778 20.58 -15.22 38.44
CA PRO A 778 19.72 -14.24 37.79
C PRO A 778 18.24 -14.42 38.15
N GLY A 779 17.59 -13.32 38.47
CA GLY A 779 16.15 -13.23 38.68
C GLY A 779 15.71 -11.80 38.46
N LEU A 780 15.05 -11.58 37.33
CA LEU A 780 14.40 -10.32 36.97
C LEU A 780 13.12 -10.14 37.79
N PHE A 781 12.74 -8.92 38.14
CA PHE A 781 11.42 -8.61 38.74
C PHE A 781 10.70 -7.59 37.87
N PHE A 782 9.40 -7.80 37.62
CA PHE A 782 8.50 -6.87 36.91
C PHE A 782 7.65 -6.10 37.92
N ILE A 783 7.42 -4.80 37.70
CA ILE A 783 6.50 -4.02 38.54
C ILE A 783 5.64 -3.08 37.69
N GLY A 784 4.38 -3.45 37.42
CA GLY A 784 3.31 -2.48 37.09
C GLY A 784 3.27 -1.93 35.65
N THR A 785 2.69 -0.72 35.50
CA THR A 785 2.39 -0.03 34.23
C THR A 785 3.62 0.40 33.42
N ALA A 786 4.77 0.52 34.09
CA ALA A 786 6.09 0.61 33.48
C ALA A 786 6.83 -0.72 33.74
N LEU A 787 7.40 -1.35 32.71
CA LEU A 787 8.16 -2.57 32.93
C LEU A 787 9.51 -2.20 33.57
N LEU A 788 9.59 -2.42 34.88
CA LEU A 788 10.82 -2.35 35.65
C LEU A 788 11.55 -3.69 35.53
N VAL A 789 12.86 -3.65 35.33
CA VAL A 789 13.72 -4.82 35.18
C VAL A 789 14.80 -4.70 36.24
N ILE A 790 14.83 -5.63 37.20
CA ILE A 790 15.74 -5.58 38.36
C ILE A 790 16.61 -6.84 38.40
N ILE A 791 17.94 -6.71 38.35
CA ILE A 791 18.85 -7.76 38.81
C ILE A 791 19.33 -7.38 40.21
N ALA A 792 18.91 -8.12 41.23
CA ALA A 792 19.41 -7.93 42.59
C ALA A 792 20.58 -8.89 42.86
N ASP A 793 21.80 -8.37 42.90
CA ASP A 793 22.94 -9.06 43.51
C ASP A 793 23.32 -8.37 44.83
N LYS A 794 23.93 -9.10 45.77
CA LYS A 794 24.45 -8.52 47.02
C LYS A 794 25.68 -7.64 46.73
N LEU A 795 25.42 -6.46 46.19
CA LEU A 795 26.38 -5.37 46.06
C LEU A 795 26.69 -4.84 47.48
N LYS A 796 27.73 -5.34 48.13
CA LYS A 796 28.12 -4.85 49.46
C LYS A 796 28.76 -3.46 49.35
N VAL A 797 28.30 -2.54 50.19
CA VAL A 797 28.97 -1.25 50.50
C VAL A 797 30.03 -1.49 51.54
N ILE A 798 31.19 -0.86 51.37
CA ILE A 798 31.94 -0.36 52.52
C ILE A 798 31.87 1.15 52.50
#